data_AF-A0A523GCY2-F1
#
_entry.id   AF-A0A523GCY2-F1
#
_cell.length_a   1.000
_cell.length_b   1.000
_cell.length_c   1.000
_cell.angle_alpha   90.00
_cell.angle_beta   90.00
_cell.angle_gamma   90.00
#
_symmetry.space_group_name_H-M   'P 1'
#
loop_
_entity.id
_entity.type
_entity.pdbx_description
1 polymer ?
#
loop_
_entity_poly.entity_id
_entity_poly.type
_entity_poly.pdbx_seq_one_letter_code
_entity_poly.pdbx_strand_id
1 'polypeptide(L)'
;MYDKIFVPVDNSDHSRASIELAVHLAGQFGATLVGSHAYAARLHDYRFKQMEFTLPEEYLVEAEMEKQRKIHDSLITMGLELISDSYLTVMHKQAMEANLLFEPKLYDGKNFEVISEDINSNDYDLVIMGALGLGAVRDSQIGSVCERVVRRTRTDTIVIKNTAPIEDQLSNSSNGVQHKDGGAIVVAIDGSPEAYAGLRSAIELGKALDKPVEAISVYDPYLHYAMFNSLVGVLTEKASKVFKFEEQEQLHEDVIDTGLAKIYQSHLEVSRRIAADEDVDLKITLLDGKAFEKILEYVRRERPWMLVMGRIGVHSDESMDVGSNTENLLRLVPCNVLLSSKRFSPDVDVKAEESMIWVEEAQRILDKAPDFAKGITRTIVHRWAMERGHSVITTSVLEGALSTILPESSMKAMGIIAEDVAIKKIGEEDRSVYVCQKCGWVGRDFVPTKCTVCSAPPDQIQKLDREDIEKLAPLEGAIHEEKAFDNVRIKWTDDARTLVKTLSDGYKRRRAKAQIEKRARVRKIFLITKEMVEDVVGRAEAATENLEDRGKLGQRAVGGAQSGENSGAQNIRDGKYSWTPEASARLNRVPEGFMRTSTKKRIEMVAAARQTDLIDIEIVGEGIKEGLKVMEKMIKQQNGKTNGK
;
A
#
# COMPACT_ATOMS: atom_id res chain seq x y z
N MET A 1 3.80 -24.22 -11.82
CA MET A 1 2.91 -23.29 -11.10
C MET A 1 1.77 -24.06 -10.44
N TYR A 2 1.04 -24.85 -11.22
CA TYR A 2 0.05 -25.80 -10.73
C TYR A 2 0.51 -27.20 -11.12
N ASP A 3 0.64 -28.10 -10.16
CA ASP A 3 1.13 -29.46 -10.36
C ASP A 3 -0.04 -30.46 -10.31
N LYS A 4 -1.09 -30.17 -9.53
CA LYS A 4 -2.31 -30.97 -9.44
C LYS A 4 -3.59 -30.13 -9.60
N ILE A 5 -4.35 -30.36 -10.67
CA ILE A 5 -5.58 -29.63 -11.02
C ILE A 5 -6.81 -30.51 -10.78
N PHE A 6 -7.73 -30.05 -9.93
CA PHE A 6 -8.98 -30.73 -9.61
C PHE A 6 -10.16 -30.16 -10.38
N VAL A 7 -10.97 -31.03 -11.00
CA VAL A 7 -12.10 -30.65 -11.86
C VAL A 7 -13.33 -31.46 -11.47
N PRO A 8 -14.30 -30.87 -10.73
CA PRO A 8 -15.60 -31.49 -10.55
C PRO A 8 -16.39 -31.40 -11.86
N VAL A 9 -16.93 -32.54 -12.32
CA VAL A 9 -17.66 -32.65 -13.58
C VAL A 9 -19.13 -32.98 -13.35
N ASP A 10 -20.04 -32.49 -14.18
CA ASP A 10 -21.46 -32.82 -14.14
C ASP A 10 -22.13 -32.87 -15.52
N ASN A 11 -21.34 -32.84 -16.60
CA ASN A 11 -21.80 -32.84 -18.00
C ASN A 11 -22.63 -31.61 -18.43
N SER A 12 -22.68 -30.55 -17.61
CA SER A 12 -23.18 -29.25 -18.04
C SER A 12 -22.22 -28.55 -19.02
N ASP A 13 -22.70 -27.53 -19.73
CA ASP A 13 -21.86 -26.71 -20.63
C ASP A 13 -20.65 -26.10 -19.91
N HIS A 14 -20.85 -25.60 -18.69
CA HIS A 14 -19.75 -25.05 -17.90
C HIS A 14 -18.77 -26.13 -17.42
N SER A 15 -19.26 -27.33 -17.10
CA SER A 15 -18.39 -28.46 -16.76
C SER A 15 -17.55 -28.91 -17.96
N ARG A 16 -18.11 -28.93 -19.17
CA ARG A 16 -17.35 -29.24 -20.39
C ARG A 16 -16.27 -28.19 -20.68
N ALA A 17 -16.62 -26.92 -20.59
CA ALA A 17 -15.64 -25.83 -20.70
C ALA A 17 -14.56 -25.88 -19.60
N SER A 18 -14.91 -26.36 -18.39
CA SER A 18 -13.94 -26.59 -17.31
C SER A 18 -12.94 -27.69 -17.66
N ILE A 19 -13.40 -28.79 -18.28
CA ILE A 19 -12.54 -29.87 -18.75
C ILE A 19 -11.58 -29.34 -19.83
N GLU A 20 -12.09 -28.62 -20.83
CA GLU A 20 -11.27 -28.07 -21.92
C GLU A 20 -10.15 -27.16 -21.40
N LEU A 21 -10.47 -26.22 -20.51
CA LEU A 21 -9.47 -25.35 -19.91
C LEU A 21 -8.47 -26.14 -19.04
N ALA A 22 -8.94 -27.11 -18.26
CA ALA A 22 -8.08 -27.91 -17.41
C ALA A 22 -7.06 -28.71 -18.22
N VAL A 23 -7.50 -29.37 -19.30
CA VAL A 23 -6.63 -30.11 -20.22
C VAL A 23 -5.60 -29.17 -20.85
N HIS A 24 -6.02 -27.98 -21.29
CA HIS A 24 -5.11 -27.00 -21.85
C HIS A 24 -4.04 -26.54 -20.84
N LEU A 25 -4.44 -26.14 -19.63
CA LEU A 25 -3.53 -25.68 -18.58
C LEU A 25 -2.61 -26.79 -18.08
N ALA A 26 -3.12 -28.01 -17.93
CA ALA A 26 -2.31 -29.17 -17.57
C ALA A 26 -1.26 -29.48 -18.64
N GLY A 27 -1.59 -29.31 -19.92
CA GLY A 27 -0.63 -29.39 -21.03
C GLY A 27 0.50 -28.37 -20.94
N GLN A 28 0.19 -27.12 -20.58
CA GLN A 28 1.19 -26.05 -20.45
C GLN A 28 2.09 -26.22 -19.21
N PHE A 29 1.52 -26.64 -18.09
CA PHE A 29 2.24 -26.73 -16.82
C PHE A 29 2.79 -28.12 -16.49
N GLY A 30 2.44 -29.16 -17.27
CA GLY A 30 2.77 -30.55 -16.95
C GLY A 30 2.01 -31.08 -15.73
N ALA A 31 0.79 -30.57 -15.49
CA ALA A 31 0.03 -30.89 -14.29
C ALA A 31 -0.71 -32.23 -14.40
N THR A 32 -0.94 -32.87 -13.25
CA THR A 32 -1.84 -34.03 -13.14
C THR A 32 -3.28 -33.56 -13.02
N LEU A 33 -4.17 -34.17 -13.81
CA LEU A 33 -5.61 -33.90 -13.78
C LEU A 33 -6.31 -34.86 -12.83
N VAL A 34 -7.19 -34.32 -12.00
CA VAL A 34 -8.09 -35.12 -11.16
C VAL A 34 -9.53 -34.77 -11.49
N GLY A 35 -10.25 -35.72 -12.07
CA GLY A 35 -11.67 -35.58 -12.37
C GLY A 35 -12.51 -36.13 -11.22
N SER A 36 -13.52 -35.41 -10.79
CA SER A 36 -14.41 -35.86 -9.71
C SER A 36 -15.88 -35.72 -10.07
N HIS A 37 -16.70 -36.72 -9.73
CA HIS A 37 -18.15 -36.60 -9.74
C HIS A 37 -18.74 -37.04 -8.40
N ALA A 38 -19.70 -36.25 -7.90
CA ALA A 38 -20.43 -36.55 -6.69
C ALA A 38 -21.91 -36.80 -7.01
N TYR A 39 -22.40 -37.99 -6.67
CA TYR A 39 -23.80 -38.41 -6.79
C TYR A 39 -24.38 -38.64 -5.39
N ALA A 40 -25.71 -38.73 -5.29
CA ALA A 40 -26.40 -38.79 -3.99
C ALA A 40 -27.37 -39.97 -3.89
N ALA A 41 -26.86 -41.20 -4.02
CA ALA A 41 -27.67 -42.41 -4.00
C ALA A 41 -28.42 -42.57 -2.67
N ARG A 42 -27.74 -42.33 -1.54
CA ARG A 42 -28.36 -42.40 -0.20
C ARG A 42 -29.49 -41.38 0.01
N LEU A 43 -29.34 -40.17 -0.53
CA LEU A 43 -30.37 -39.14 -0.41
C LEU A 43 -31.61 -39.50 -1.24
N HIS A 44 -31.37 -40.09 -2.42
CA HIS A 44 -32.45 -40.59 -3.27
C HIS A 44 -33.21 -41.73 -2.61
N ASP A 45 -32.50 -42.73 -2.07
CA ASP A 45 -33.11 -43.84 -1.33
C ASP A 45 -33.91 -43.35 -0.11
N TYR A 46 -33.38 -42.38 0.64
CA TYR A 46 -34.11 -41.77 1.75
C TYR A 46 -35.43 -41.11 1.30
N ARG A 47 -35.42 -40.36 0.18
CA ARG A 47 -36.63 -39.74 -0.37
C ARG A 47 -37.61 -40.77 -0.93
N PHE A 48 -37.11 -41.83 -1.57
CA PHE A 48 -37.94 -42.95 -2.01
C PHE A 48 -38.72 -43.56 -0.83
N LYS A 49 -38.03 -43.87 0.27
CA LYS A 49 -38.65 -44.39 1.50
C LYS A 49 -39.69 -43.43 2.10
N GLN A 50 -39.45 -42.12 2.03
CA GLN A 50 -40.43 -41.13 2.47
C GLN A 50 -41.67 -41.04 1.59
N MET A 51 -41.61 -41.43 0.32
CA MET A 51 -42.76 -41.38 -0.58
C MET A 51 -43.67 -42.61 -0.46
N GLU A 52 -43.24 -43.65 0.26
CA GLU A 52 -43.97 -44.92 0.35
C GLU A 52 -45.41 -44.76 0.85
N PHE A 53 -45.69 -43.78 1.74
CA PHE A 53 -47.05 -43.52 2.23
C PHE A 53 -48.01 -42.97 1.16
N THR A 54 -47.49 -42.52 0.02
CA THR A 54 -48.28 -41.99 -1.09
C THR A 54 -48.66 -43.08 -2.11
N LEU A 55 -48.14 -44.30 -1.94
CA LEU A 55 -48.44 -45.41 -2.83
C LEU A 55 -49.89 -45.90 -2.64
N PRO A 56 -50.58 -46.31 -3.71
CA PRO A 56 -51.89 -46.94 -3.60
C PRO A 56 -51.86 -48.19 -2.71
N GLU A 57 -52.97 -48.50 -2.02
CA GLU A 57 -53.05 -49.60 -1.05
C GLU A 57 -52.61 -50.96 -1.61
N GLU A 58 -52.84 -51.21 -2.90
CA GLU A 58 -52.43 -52.44 -3.60
C GLU A 58 -50.91 -52.67 -3.62
N TYR A 59 -50.11 -51.61 -3.45
CA TYR A 59 -48.65 -51.69 -3.36
C TYR A 59 -48.13 -51.73 -1.92
N LEU A 60 -48.97 -51.46 -0.91
CA LEU A 60 -48.60 -51.42 0.51
C LEU A 60 -48.60 -52.82 1.15
N VAL A 61 -48.02 -53.80 0.45
CA VAL A 61 -47.85 -55.16 0.96
C VAL A 61 -46.43 -55.30 1.50
N GLU A 62 -46.28 -55.63 2.78
CA GLU A 62 -44.99 -55.65 3.51
C GLU A 62 -43.86 -56.35 2.73
N ALA A 63 -44.11 -57.58 2.27
CA ALA A 63 -43.12 -58.36 1.53
C ALA A 63 -42.73 -57.73 0.18
N GLU A 64 -43.68 -57.09 -0.52
CA GLU A 64 -43.40 -56.43 -1.79
C GLU A 64 -42.68 -55.10 -1.57
N MET A 65 -42.99 -54.37 -0.49
CA MET A 65 -42.29 -53.14 -0.10
C MET A 65 -40.81 -53.41 0.23
N GLU A 66 -40.52 -54.44 1.02
CA GLU A 66 -39.13 -54.82 1.30
C GLU A 66 -38.35 -55.18 0.04
N LYS A 67 -39.01 -55.90 -0.88
CA LYS A 67 -38.42 -56.27 -2.17
C LYS A 67 -38.20 -55.04 -3.06
N GLN A 68 -39.17 -54.14 -3.16
CA GLN A 68 -39.05 -52.89 -3.91
C GLN A 68 -37.91 -52.02 -3.38
N ARG A 69 -37.77 -51.87 -2.06
CA ARG A 69 -36.65 -51.14 -1.45
C ARG A 69 -35.30 -51.72 -1.88
N LYS A 70 -35.12 -53.04 -1.77
CA LYS A 70 -33.87 -53.72 -2.15
C LYS A 70 -33.55 -53.57 -3.65
N ILE A 71 -34.56 -53.73 -4.51
CA ILE A 71 -34.40 -53.61 -5.95
C ILE A 71 -34.06 -52.16 -6.32
N HIS A 72 -34.81 -51.19 -5.79
CA HIS A 72 -34.62 -49.78 -6.07
C HIS A 72 -33.24 -49.28 -5.61
N ASP A 73 -32.84 -49.60 -4.38
CA ASP A 73 -31.54 -49.22 -3.82
C ASP A 73 -30.38 -49.73 -4.70
N SER A 74 -30.44 -51.01 -5.11
CA SER A 74 -29.44 -51.61 -6.00
C SER A 74 -29.43 -50.95 -7.39
N LEU A 75 -30.60 -50.79 -8.03
CA LEU A 75 -30.71 -50.24 -9.37
C LEU A 75 -30.29 -48.77 -9.43
N ILE A 76 -30.68 -47.96 -8.45
CA ILE A 76 -30.35 -46.54 -8.40
C ILE A 76 -28.87 -46.35 -8.08
N THR A 77 -28.32 -47.09 -7.13
CA THR A 77 -26.89 -46.99 -6.78
C THR A 77 -26.03 -47.33 -8.00
N MET A 78 -26.29 -48.49 -8.63
CA MET A 78 -25.57 -48.91 -9.83
C MET A 78 -25.80 -47.95 -11.01
N GLY A 79 -27.02 -47.44 -11.18
CA GLY A 79 -27.36 -46.49 -12.25
C GLY A 79 -26.65 -45.15 -12.09
N LEU A 80 -26.65 -44.58 -10.89
CA LEU A 80 -25.97 -43.32 -10.60
C LEU A 80 -24.45 -43.47 -10.71
N GLU A 81 -23.87 -44.58 -10.22
CA GLU A 81 -22.45 -44.88 -10.39
C GLU A 81 -22.05 -44.94 -11.87
N LEU A 82 -22.82 -45.64 -12.70
CA LEU A 82 -22.54 -45.78 -14.13
C LEU A 82 -22.65 -44.45 -14.89
N ILE A 83 -23.64 -43.62 -14.54
CA ILE A 83 -23.76 -42.25 -15.10
C ILE A 83 -22.56 -41.40 -14.68
N SER A 84 -22.15 -41.50 -13.42
CA SER A 84 -21.02 -40.74 -12.87
C SER A 84 -19.70 -41.11 -13.55
N ASP A 85 -19.46 -42.41 -13.75
CA ASP A 85 -18.30 -42.93 -14.49
C ASP A 85 -18.30 -42.48 -15.96
N SER A 86 -19.49 -42.42 -16.58
CA SER A 86 -19.65 -41.92 -17.95
C SER A 86 -19.23 -40.45 -18.09
N TYR A 87 -19.51 -39.61 -17.09
CA TYR A 87 -19.08 -38.21 -17.08
C TYR A 87 -17.56 -38.08 -16.96
N LEU A 88 -16.93 -38.89 -16.11
CA LEU A 88 -15.47 -38.92 -15.96
C LEU A 88 -14.77 -39.44 -17.21
N THR A 89 -15.38 -40.39 -17.93
CA THR A 89 -14.85 -40.95 -19.18
C THR A 89 -14.60 -39.87 -20.24
N VAL A 90 -15.46 -38.84 -20.31
CA VAL A 90 -15.28 -37.71 -21.25
C VAL A 90 -13.96 -36.98 -20.97
N MET A 91 -13.70 -36.64 -19.70
CA MET A 91 -12.48 -35.98 -19.29
C MET A 91 -11.26 -36.89 -19.44
N HIS A 92 -11.39 -38.16 -19.07
CA HIS A 92 -10.32 -39.16 -19.22
C HIS A 92 -9.86 -39.27 -20.67
N LYS A 93 -10.80 -39.32 -21.62
CA LYS A 93 -10.49 -39.39 -23.06
C LYS A 93 -9.69 -38.16 -23.52
N GLN A 94 -10.10 -36.95 -23.14
CA GLN A 94 -9.38 -35.73 -23.51
C GLN A 94 -7.99 -35.67 -22.87
N ALA A 95 -7.85 -36.08 -21.61
CA ALA A 95 -6.56 -36.15 -20.95
C ALA A 95 -5.60 -37.14 -21.64
N MET A 96 -6.11 -38.31 -22.04
CA MET A 96 -5.34 -39.34 -22.76
C MET A 96 -4.91 -38.86 -24.15
N GLU A 97 -5.80 -38.20 -24.89
CA GLU A 97 -5.47 -37.60 -26.20
C GLU A 97 -4.37 -36.54 -26.09
N ALA A 98 -4.32 -35.82 -24.96
CA ALA A 98 -3.28 -34.85 -24.63
C ALA A 98 -2.03 -35.45 -23.96
N ASN A 99 -1.96 -36.77 -23.76
CA ASN A 99 -0.89 -37.47 -23.03
C ASN A 99 -0.67 -36.98 -21.58
N LEU A 100 -1.75 -36.67 -20.87
CA LEU A 100 -1.74 -36.19 -19.48
C LEU A 100 -2.11 -37.28 -18.48
N LEU A 101 -1.56 -37.18 -17.27
CA LEU A 101 -1.95 -38.04 -16.15
C LEU A 101 -3.34 -37.68 -15.66
N PHE A 102 -4.20 -38.68 -15.49
CA PHE A 102 -5.59 -38.51 -15.07
C PHE A 102 -5.96 -39.45 -13.92
N GLU A 103 -6.55 -38.90 -12.86
CA GLU A 103 -7.05 -39.61 -11.67
C GLU A 103 -8.58 -39.41 -11.57
N PRO A 104 -9.42 -40.45 -11.80
CA PRO A 104 -10.86 -40.37 -11.58
C PRO A 104 -11.25 -40.60 -10.11
N LYS A 105 -12.17 -39.79 -9.59
CA LYS A 105 -12.74 -39.92 -8.24
C LYS A 105 -14.27 -39.87 -8.25
N LEU A 106 -14.89 -40.80 -7.52
CA LEU A 106 -16.34 -40.94 -7.39
C LEU A 106 -16.74 -40.86 -5.93
N TYR A 107 -17.77 -40.06 -5.63
CA TYR A 107 -18.27 -39.87 -4.26
C TYR A 107 -19.79 -40.02 -4.18
N ASP A 108 -20.26 -40.77 -3.19
CA ASP A 108 -21.66 -40.80 -2.77
C ASP A 108 -21.87 -39.87 -1.57
N GLY A 109 -22.72 -38.85 -1.74
CA GLY A 109 -23.07 -37.92 -0.68
C GLY A 109 -23.70 -36.63 -1.18
N LYS A 110 -23.80 -35.62 -0.30
CA LYS A 110 -24.19 -34.27 -0.74
C LYS A 110 -23.03 -33.67 -1.54
N ASN A 111 -23.29 -33.31 -2.79
CA ASN A 111 -22.25 -32.94 -3.76
C ASN A 111 -21.24 -31.92 -3.22
N PHE A 112 -21.70 -30.79 -2.68
CA PHE A 112 -20.81 -29.75 -2.19
C PHE A 112 -20.00 -30.17 -0.95
N GLU A 113 -20.52 -31.09 -0.13
CA GLU A 113 -19.91 -31.53 1.13
C GLU A 113 -18.72 -32.42 0.83
N VAL A 114 -18.94 -33.48 0.04
CA VAL A 114 -17.88 -34.43 -0.36
C VAL A 114 -16.82 -33.77 -1.25
N ILE A 115 -17.22 -32.87 -2.15
CA ILE A 115 -16.26 -32.12 -2.98
C ILE A 115 -15.39 -31.19 -2.12
N SER A 116 -16.00 -30.46 -1.17
CA SER A 116 -15.21 -29.56 -0.30
C SER A 116 -14.29 -30.35 0.63
N GLU A 117 -14.74 -31.51 1.12
CA GLU A 117 -13.95 -32.39 1.98
C GLU A 117 -12.76 -32.97 1.22
N ASP A 118 -12.94 -33.45 -0.01
CA ASP A 118 -11.82 -33.93 -0.84
C ASP A 118 -10.83 -32.79 -1.15
N ILE A 119 -11.32 -31.61 -1.54
CA ILE A 119 -10.44 -30.47 -1.82
C ILE A 119 -9.59 -30.08 -0.60
N ASN A 120 -10.19 -30.06 0.58
CA ASN A 120 -9.48 -29.69 1.81
C ASN A 120 -8.57 -30.81 2.39
N SER A 121 -8.80 -32.06 2.00
CA SER A 121 -8.05 -33.23 2.49
C SER A 121 -6.91 -33.64 1.58
N ASN A 122 -6.77 -33.04 0.40
CA ASN A 122 -5.74 -33.35 -0.58
C ASN A 122 -4.99 -32.07 -1.00
N ASP A 123 -3.78 -32.24 -1.52
CA ASP A 123 -2.91 -31.15 -1.93
C ASP A 123 -3.16 -30.76 -3.41
N TYR A 124 -4.36 -30.25 -3.71
CA TYR A 124 -4.62 -29.66 -5.02
C TYR A 124 -4.14 -28.21 -5.07
N ASP A 125 -3.50 -27.81 -6.17
CA ASP A 125 -3.03 -26.43 -6.36
C ASP A 125 -4.08 -25.53 -6.97
N LEU A 126 -5.01 -26.11 -7.74
CA LEU A 126 -6.03 -25.40 -8.51
C LEU A 126 -7.32 -26.24 -8.61
N VAL A 127 -8.45 -25.59 -8.38
CA VAL A 127 -9.79 -26.11 -8.68
C VAL A 127 -10.34 -25.40 -9.91
N ILE A 128 -10.80 -26.12 -10.92
CA ILE A 128 -11.49 -25.53 -12.08
C ILE A 128 -12.90 -26.10 -12.10
N MET A 129 -13.91 -25.24 -11.94
CA MET A 129 -15.29 -25.69 -11.88
C MET A 129 -16.26 -24.77 -12.63
N GLY A 130 -17.35 -25.36 -13.11
CA GLY A 130 -18.41 -24.62 -13.78
C GLY A 130 -19.20 -23.72 -12.83
N ALA A 131 -19.57 -22.53 -13.30
CA ALA A 131 -20.40 -21.61 -12.53
C ALA A 131 -21.81 -22.14 -12.33
N LEU A 132 -22.38 -22.83 -13.32
CA LEU A 132 -23.71 -23.44 -13.28
C LEU A 132 -23.62 -24.93 -13.64
N GLY A 133 -24.50 -25.72 -13.05
CA GLY A 133 -24.64 -27.16 -13.35
C GLY A 133 -25.92 -27.49 -14.13
N LEU A 134 -26.20 -28.78 -14.32
CA LEU A 134 -27.35 -29.25 -15.10
C LEU A 134 -28.73 -28.73 -14.63
N GLY A 135 -28.87 -28.41 -13.34
CA GLY A 135 -30.12 -27.91 -12.75
C GLY A 135 -30.35 -26.39 -12.89
N ALA A 136 -29.55 -25.70 -13.69
CA ALA A 136 -29.65 -24.25 -13.84
C ALA A 136 -30.97 -23.81 -14.50
N VAL A 137 -31.52 -22.71 -14.03
CA VAL A 137 -32.70 -22.04 -14.61
C VAL A 137 -32.32 -20.65 -15.11
N ARG A 138 -33.20 -20.01 -15.90
CA ARG A 138 -32.93 -18.73 -16.59
C ARG A 138 -32.33 -17.63 -15.69
N ASP A 139 -32.78 -17.51 -14.45
CA ASP A 139 -32.33 -16.47 -13.51
C ASP A 139 -31.18 -16.92 -12.58
N SER A 140 -30.59 -18.10 -12.84
CA SER A 140 -29.46 -18.61 -12.06
C SER A 140 -28.19 -17.81 -12.38
N GLN A 141 -27.64 -17.14 -11.36
CA GLN A 141 -26.37 -16.40 -11.48
C GLN A 141 -25.16 -17.29 -11.16
N ILE A 142 -25.31 -18.18 -10.18
CA ILE A 142 -24.29 -19.14 -9.75
C ILE A 142 -24.97 -20.40 -9.20
N GLY A 143 -24.34 -21.54 -9.40
CA GLY A 143 -24.82 -22.84 -8.94
C GLY A 143 -24.59 -23.03 -7.46
N SER A 144 -25.54 -23.69 -6.79
CA SER A 144 -25.48 -23.93 -5.34
C SER A 144 -24.26 -24.76 -4.91
N VAL A 145 -23.80 -25.68 -5.76
CA VAL A 145 -22.57 -26.46 -5.51
C VAL A 145 -21.35 -25.55 -5.64
N CYS A 146 -21.23 -24.79 -6.73
CA CYS A 146 -20.14 -23.83 -6.94
C CYS A 146 -20.01 -22.85 -5.78
N GLU A 147 -21.11 -22.20 -5.40
CA GLU A 147 -21.12 -21.23 -4.31
C GLU A 147 -20.68 -21.84 -2.97
N ARG A 148 -21.17 -23.04 -2.64
CA ARG A 148 -20.86 -23.70 -1.37
C ARG A 148 -19.44 -24.23 -1.30
N VAL A 149 -18.91 -24.76 -2.41
CA VAL A 149 -17.53 -25.24 -2.53
C VAL A 149 -16.57 -24.08 -2.45
N VAL A 150 -16.81 -23.00 -3.21
CA VAL A 150 -16.00 -21.78 -3.12
C VAL A 150 -15.96 -21.31 -1.67
N ARG A 151 -17.10 -21.14 -0.97
CA ARG A 151 -17.10 -20.68 0.44
C ARG A 151 -16.42 -21.63 1.45
N ARG A 152 -16.07 -22.86 1.10
CA ARG A 152 -15.54 -23.87 2.05
C ARG A 152 -14.13 -24.36 1.73
N THR A 153 -13.54 -23.87 0.65
CA THR A 153 -12.21 -24.29 0.19
C THR A 153 -11.25 -23.12 0.20
N ARG A 154 -9.97 -23.42 0.41
CA ARG A 154 -8.86 -22.42 0.42
C ARG A 154 -7.84 -22.66 -0.69
N THR A 155 -8.22 -23.45 -1.70
CA THR A 155 -7.44 -23.65 -2.92
C THR A 155 -7.78 -22.55 -3.94
N ASP A 156 -6.81 -22.15 -4.76
CA ASP A 156 -7.08 -21.27 -5.90
C ASP A 156 -8.18 -21.88 -6.76
N THR A 157 -9.18 -21.10 -7.13
CA THR A 157 -10.37 -21.62 -7.82
C THR A 157 -10.70 -20.80 -9.05
N ILE A 158 -10.72 -21.43 -10.22
CA ILE A 158 -11.27 -20.86 -11.45
C ILE A 158 -12.73 -21.28 -11.56
N VAL A 159 -13.61 -20.29 -11.65
CA VAL A 159 -15.03 -20.46 -11.93
C VAL A 159 -15.31 -20.10 -13.38
N ILE A 160 -15.72 -21.11 -14.15
CA ILE A 160 -15.96 -21.00 -15.58
C ILE A 160 -17.37 -20.49 -15.85
N LYS A 161 -17.44 -19.31 -16.46
CA LYS A 161 -18.68 -18.66 -16.89
C LYS A 161 -18.83 -18.64 -18.40
N ASN A 162 -17.72 -18.52 -19.13
CA ASN A 162 -17.74 -18.56 -20.58
C ASN A 162 -17.74 -20.02 -21.06
N THR A 163 -18.80 -20.41 -21.77
CA THR A 163 -18.98 -21.77 -22.33
C THR A 163 -18.60 -21.87 -23.80
N ALA A 164 -18.09 -20.79 -24.40
CA ALA A 164 -17.52 -20.84 -25.75
C ALA A 164 -16.35 -21.85 -25.78
N PRO A 165 -16.07 -22.50 -26.93
CA PRO A 165 -14.91 -23.38 -27.06
C PRO A 165 -13.60 -22.67 -26.69
N ILE A 166 -12.69 -23.37 -26.01
CA ILE A 166 -11.43 -22.75 -25.53
C ILE A 166 -10.59 -22.17 -26.68
N GLU A 167 -10.61 -22.80 -27.85
CA GLU A 167 -9.90 -22.32 -29.05
C GLU A 167 -10.38 -20.92 -29.47
N ASP A 168 -11.68 -20.68 -29.44
CA ASP A 168 -12.26 -19.37 -29.77
C ASP A 168 -11.88 -18.33 -28.72
N GLN A 169 -11.88 -18.71 -27.44
CA GLN A 169 -11.50 -17.82 -26.34
C GLN A 169 -10.01 -17.44 -26.36
N LEU A 170 -9.14 -18.38 -26.75
CA LEU A 170 -7.69 -18.17 -26.79
C LEU A 170 -7.21 -17.54 -28.10
N SER A 171 -8.00 -17.61 -29.18
CA SER A 171 -7.62 -17.00 -30.46
C SER A 171 -7.29 -15.50 -30.30
N ASN A 172 -6.02 -15.16 -30.48
CA ASN A 172 -5.56 -13.78 -30.42
C ASN A 172 -6.02 -13.05 -31.68
N SER A 173 -6.86 -12.03 -31.50
CA SER A 173 -7.21 -11.09 -32.57
C SER A 173 -6.05 -10.12 -32.78
N SER A 174 -4.96 -10.59 -33.36
CA SER A 174 -3.77 -9.80 -33.70
C SER A 174 -4.02 -8.70 -34.74
N ASN A 175 -5.27 -8.53 -35.22
CA ASN A 175 -5.65 -7.63 -36.31
C ASN A 175 -6.81 -6.67 -35.95
N GLY A 176 -6.96 -6.27 -34.69
CA GLY A 176 -7.86 -5.17 -34.33
C GLY A 176 -9.36 -5.43 -34.48
N VAL A 177 -9.78 -6.69 -34.60
CA VAL A 177 -11.21 -7.08 -34.53
C VAL A 177 -11.55 -7.35 -33.06
N GLN A 178 -12.64 -6.75 -32.59
CA GLN A 178 -13.17 -6.88 -31.23
C GLN A 178 -13.12 -8.33 -30.70
N HIS A 179 -12.58 -8.51 -29.49
CA HIS A 179 -12.69 -9.76 -28.75
C HIS A 179 -14.18 -10.06 -28.52
N LYS A 180 -14.74 -11.03 -29.24
CA LYS A 180 -16.09 -11.51 -28.94
C LYS A 180 -16.10 -12.22 -27.58
N ASP A 181 -15.07 -13.03 -27.30
CA ASP A 181 -15.06 -13.97 -26.16
C ASP A 181 -13.69 -14.14 -25.44
N GLY A 182 -12.71 -13.24 -25.61
CA GLY A 182 -11.35 -13.47 -25.07
C GLY A 182 -10.37 -12.29 -25.04
N GLY A 183 -10.65 -11.29 -24.20
CA GLY A 183 -9.77 -10.13 -23.92
C GLY A 183 -8.61 -10.42 -22.95
N ALA A 184 -8.12 -9.38 -22.27
CA ALA A 184 -7.03 -9.46 -21.30
C ALA A 184 -7.40 -10.25 -20.03
N ILE A 185 -6.40 -10.67 -19.26
CA ILE A 185 -6.56 -11.09 -17.86
C ILE A 185 -6.49 -9.84 -17.00
N VAL A 186 -7.57 -9.55 -16.26
CA VAL A 186 -7.64 -8.37 -15.40
C VAL A 186 -7.50 -8.80 -13.95
N VAL A 187 -6.63 -8.15 -13.17
CA VAL A 187 -6.38 -8.45 -11.76
C VAL A 187 -6.86 -7.29 -10.89
N ALA A 188 -7.73 -7.56 -9.94
CA ALA A 188 -8.14 -6.58 -8.93
C ALA A 188 -7.12 -6.55 -7.78
N ILE A 189 -6.49 -5.39 -7.58
CA ILE A 189 -5.45 -5.16 -6.57
C ILE A 189 -5.99 -4.23 -5.47
N ASP A 190 -5.94 -4.68 -4.23
CA ASP A 190 -6.31 -3.91 -3.03
C ASP A 190 -5.18 -3.84 -1.99
N GLY A 191 -3.97 -4.31 -2.34
CA GLY A 191 -2.82 -4.38 -1.44
C GLY A 191 -2.79 -5.61 -0.52
N SER A 192 -3.80 -6.48 -0.56
CA SER A 192 -3.82 -7.73 0.22
C SER A 192 -2.83 -8.78 -0.29
N PRO A 193 -2.35 -9.69 0.58
CA PRO A 193 -1.50 -10.80 0.14
C PRO A 193 -2.15 -11.70 -0.91
N GLU A 194 -3.46 -11.89 -0.84
CA GLU A 194 -4.24 -12.70 -1.77
C GLU A 194 -4.33 -12.05 -3.16
N ALA A 195 -4.50 -10.72 -3.20
CA ALA A 195 -4.49 -9.97 -4.46
C ALA A 195 -3.12 -10.02 -5.15
N TYR A 196 -2.02 -9.85 -4.40
CA TYR A 196 -0.67 -9.96 -4.96
C TYR A 196 -0.31 -11.39 -5.38
N ALA A 197 -0.80 -12.41 -4.67
CA ALA A 197 -0.67 -13.80 -5.13
C ALA A 197 -1.46 -14.01 -6.44
N GLY A 198 -2.66 -13.43 -6.52
CA GLY A 198 -3.48 -13.44 -7.72
C GLY A 198 -2.80 -12.78 -8.91
N LEU A 199 -2.07 -11.67 -8.69
CA LEU A 199 -1.26 -11.02 -9.71
C LEU A 199 -0.18 -11.96 -10.27
N ARG A 200 0.57 -12.65 -9.40
CA ARG A 200 1.57 -13.62 -9.88
C ARG A 200 0.93 -14.75 -10.66
N SER A 201 -0.21 -15.24 -10.18
CA SER A 201 -0.98 -16.24 -10.90
C SER A 201 -1.46 -15.76 -12.27
N ALA A 202 -1.88 -14.50 -12.36
CA ALA A 202 -2.30 -13.89 -13.62
C ALA A 202 -1.14 -13.71 -14.60
N ILE A 203 0.04 -13.33 -14.13
CA ILE A 203 1.26 -13.18 -14.94
C ILE A 203 1.66 -14.53 -15.55
N GLU A 204 1.73 -15.58 -14.72
CA GLU A 204 2.06 -16.93 -15.18
C GLU A 204 1.02 -17.48 -16.17
N LEU A 205 -0.27 -17.29 -15.88
CA LEU A 205 -1.34 -17.65 -16.81
C LEU A 205 -1.28 -16.83 -18.11
N GLY A 206 -0.97 -15.54 -18.02
CA GLY A 206 -0.80 -14.66 -19.18
C GLY A 206 0.33 -15.13 -20.10
N LYS A 207 1.47 -15.51 -19.52
CA LYS A 207 2.61 -16.11 -20.25
C LYS A 207 2.23 -17.45 -20.90
N ALA A 208 1.55 -18.33 -20.16
CA ALA A 208 1.16 -19.66 -20.63
C ALA A 208 0.08 -19.63 -21.73
N LEU A 209 -0.80 -18.61 -21.71
CA LEU A 209 -1.94 -18.49 -22.62
C LEU A 209 -1.75 -17.41 -23.70
N ASP A 210 -0.59 -16.75 -23.73
CA ASP A 210 -0.32 -15.58 -24.60
C ASP A 210 -1.42 -14.51 -24.48
N LYS A 211 -1.79 -14.15 -23.25
CA LYS A 211 -2.81 -13.13 -22.95
C LYS A 211 -2.18 -11.93 -22.23
N PRO A 212 -2.54 -10.69 -22.61
CA PRO A 212 -2.09 -9.50 -21.88
C PRO A 212 -2.70 -9.49 -20.47
N VAL A 213 -1.93 -8.97 -19.52
CA VAL A 213 -2.34 -8.82 -18.11
C VAL A 213 -2.49 -7.33 -17.80
N GLU A 214 -3.58 -6.97 -17.12
CA GLU A 214 -3.85 -5.62 -16.62
C GLU A 214 -4.20 -5.67 -15.14
N ALA A 215 -3.72 -4.70 -14.37
CA ALA A 215 -4.11 -4.53 -12.97
C ALA A 215 -5.05 -3.34 -12.81
N ILE A 216 -6.12 -3.52 -12.04
CA ILE A 216 -7.05 -2.47 -11.68
C ILE A 216 -7.15 -2.35 -10.16
N SER A 217 -7.35 -1.14 -9.67
CA SER A 217 -7.53 -0.86 -8.26
C SER A 217 -8.66 0.14 -8.07
N VAL A 218 -9.46 0.00 -7.03
CA VAL A 218 -10.61 0.87 -6.77
C VAL A 218 -10.58 1.39 -5.36
N TYR A 219 -10.70 2.70 -5.20
CA TYR A 219 -10.88 3.36 -3.90
C TYR A 219 -12.26 4.00 -3.83
N ASP A 220 -12.89 3.99 -2.66
CA ASP A 220 -14.23 4.55 -2.44
C ASP A 220 -14.14 5.91 -1.71
N PRO A 221 -14.21 7.04 -2.44
CA PRO A 221 -14.29 8.35 -1.80
C PRO A 221 -15.67 8.60 -1.19
N TYR A 222 -16.73 7.90 -1.61
CA TYR A 222 -18.11 8.32 -1.32
C TYR A 222 -18.67 7.82 0.02
N LEU A 223 -18.11 6.75 0.58
CA LEU A 223 -18.62 6.14 1.81
C LEU A 223 -18.66 7.13 2.99
N HIS A 224 -17.62 7.95 3.15
CA HIS A 224 -17.55 8.88 4.26
C HIS A 224 -18.58 10.01 4.09
N TYR A 225 -18.81 10.52 2.87
CA TYR A 225 -19.89 11.49 2.62
C TYR A 225 -21.27 10.94 2.99
N ALA A 226 -21.57 9.69 2.61
CA ALA A 226 -22.86 9.07 2.95
C ALA A 226 -23.05 8.96 4.47
N MET A 227 -21.99 8.57 5.19
CA MET A 227 -21.97 8.53 6.66
C MET A 227 -22.17 9.93 7.26
N PHE A 228 -21.43 10.94 6.79
CA PHE A 228 -21.54 12.32 7.29
C PHE A 228 -22.93 12.89 7.07
N ASN A 229 -23.49 12.75 5.87
CA ASN A 229 -24.83 13.22 5.55
C ASN A 229 -25.90 12.55 6.42
N SER A 230 -25.72 11.27 6.77
CA SER A 230 -26.64 10.57 7.69
C SER A 230 -26.58 11.13 9.12
N LEU A 231 -25.41 11.61 9.57
CA LEU A 231 -25.21 12.12 10.92
C LEU A 231 -25.80 13.53 11.11
N VAL A 232 -25.76 14.37 10.08
CA VAL A 232 -26.30 15.75 10.13
C VAL A 232 -27.77 15.76 10.58
N GLY A 233 -28.55 14.74 10.20
CA GLY A 233 -29.97 14.62 10.59
C GLY A 233 -30.22 14.07 12.00
N VAL A 234 -29.20 13.52 12.68
CA VAL A 234 -29.35 12.82 13.98
C VAL A 234 -28.65 13.55 15.12
N LEU A 235 -27.72 14.46 14.81
CA LEU A 235 -26.93 15.16 15.81
C LEU A 235 -27.71 16.26 16.55
N THR A 236 -27.52 16.32 17.87
CA THR A 236 -28.04 17.43 18.69
C THR A 236 -27.34 18.75 18.33
N GLU A 237 -28.00 19.89 18.56
CA GLU A 237 -27.41 21.21 18.28
C GLU A 237 -26.04 21.44 18.96
N LYS A 238 -25.82 20.86 20.15
CA LYS A 238 -24.54 20.94 20.85
C LYS A 238 -23.45 20.12 20.14
N ALA A 239 -23.77 18.92 19.65
CA ALA A 239 -22.84 18.08 18.92
C ALA A 239 -22.53 18.66 17.53
N SER A 240 -23.53 19.23 16.87
CA SER A 240 -23.40 19.87 15.56
C SER A 240 -22.43 21.06 15.59
N LYS A 241 -22.47 21.90 16.64
CA LYS A 241 -21.55 23.05 16.81
C LYS A 241 -20.09 22.65 17.07
N VAL A 242 -19.84 21.47 17.64
CA VAL A 242 -18.48 20.97 17.89
C VAL A 242 -17.89 20.37 16.61
N PHE A 243 -18.72 19.81 15.73
CA PHE A 243 -18.28 19.04 14.58
C PHE A 243 -17.80 19.85 13.37
N LYS A 244 -18.09 21.17 13.31
CA LYS A 244 -17.63 22.10 12.25
C LYS A 244 -17.65 21.49 10.83
N PHE A 245 -18.84 21.13 10.34
CA PHE A 245 -19.02 20.32 9.13
C PHE A 245 -18.36 20.90 7.87
N GLU A 246 -18.48 22.20 7.59
CA GLU A 246 -17.88 22.82 6.40
C GLU A 246 -16.34 22.68 6.37
N GLU A 247 -15.67 22.82 7.53
CA GLU A 247 -14.22 22.66 7.63
C GLU A 247 -13.80 21.17 7.48
N GLN A 248 -14.61 20.23 7.98
CA GLN A 248 -14.33 18.80 7.82
C GLN A 248 -14.58 18.33 6.39
N GLU A 249 -15.68 18.72 5.76
CA GLU A 249 -16.02 18.35 4.38
C GLU A 249 -14.91 18.77 3.41
N GLN A 250 -14.36 19.97 3.58
CA GLN A 250 -13.23 20.45 2.77
C GLN A 250 -11.91 19.69 3.04
N LEU A 251 -11.63 19.33 4.30
CA LEU A 251 -10.48 18.46 4.64
C LEU A 251 -10.61 17.06 4.02
N HIS A 252 -11.85 16.54 3.92
CA HIS A 252 -12.13 15.24 3.36
C HIS A 252 -11.91 15.20 1.84
N GLU A 253 -12.43 16.19 1.10
CA GLU A 253 -12.17 16.36 -0.33
C GLU A 253 -10.67 16.53 -0.65
N ASP A 254 -10.01 17.47 0.02
CA ASP A 254 -8.65 17.87 -0.37
C ASP A 254 -7.57 16.86 0.06
N VAL A 255 -7.75 16.20 1.22
CA VAL A 255 -6.69 15.39 1.84
C VAL A 255 -7.01 13.90 1.84
N ILE A 256 -8.26 13.50 2.15
CA ILE A 256 -8.58 12.07 2.32
C ILE A 256 -8.72 11.37 0.97
N ASP A 257 -9.45 11.94 0.02
CA ASP A 257 -9.63 11.32 -1.30
C ASP A 257 -8.31 11.24 -2.06
N THR A 258 -7.55 12.34 -2.05
CA THR A 258 -6.19 12.36 -2.60
C THR A 258 -5.27 11.36 -1.88
N GLY A 259 -5.42 11.20 -0.56
CA GLY A 259 -4.66 10.25 0.24
C GLY A 259 -4.98 8.79 -0.09
N LEU A 260 -6.26 8.44 -0.17
CA LEU A 260 -6.73 7.10 -0.54
C LEU A 260 -6.32 6.76 -1.97
N ALA A 261 -6.51 7.68 -2.92
CA ALA A 261 -6.07 7.50 -4.30
C ALA A 261 -4.58 7.18 -4.37
N LYS A 262 -3.73 7.88 -3.60
CA LYS A 262 -2.29 7.61 -3.53
C LYS A 262 -1.95 6.22 -2.97
N ILE A 263 -2.68 5.76 -1.95
CA ILE A 263 -2.47 4.42 -1.36
C ILE A 263 -2.77 3.33 -2.40
N TYR A 264 -3.93 3.42 -3.07
CA TYR A 264 -4.32 2.42 -4.07
C TYR A 264 -3.45 2.51 -5.34
N GLN A 265 -3.03 3.72 -5.73
CA GLN A 265 -2.03 3.91 -6.77
C GLN A 265 -0.71 3.22 -6.40
N SER A 266 -0.23 3.38 -5.17
CA SER A 266 0.99 2.71 -4.69
C SER A 266 0.88 1.18 -4.81
N HIS A 267 -0.28 0.59 -4.51
CA HIS A 267 -0.49 -0.85 -4.70
C HIS A 267 -0.38 -1.27 -6.17
N LEU A 268 -0.85 -0.45 -7.11
CA LEU A 268 -0.68 -0.68 -8.53
C LEU A 268 0.77 -0.52 -9.00
N GLU A 269 1.51 0.46 -8.47
CA GLU A 269 2.93 0.65 -8.77
C GLU A 269 3.77 -0.55 -8.28
N VAL A 270 3.51 -1.03 -7.06
CA VAL A 270 4.10 -2.28 -6.56
C VAL A 270 3.78 -3.44 -7.49
N SER A 271 2.54 -3.51 -8.00
CA SER A 271 2.12 -4.55 -8.95
C SER A 271 2.89 -4.48 -10.27
N ARG A 272 3.09 -3.26 -10.80
CA ARG A 272 3.86 -3.02 -12.02
C ARG A 272 5.31 -3.47 -11.85
N ARG A 273 5.93 -3.20 -10.71
CA ARG A 273 7.30 -3.65 -10.42
C ARG A 273 7.42 -5.16 -10.34
N ILE A 274 6.48 -5.83 -9.67
CA ILE A 274 6.43 -7.30 -9.61
C ILE A 274 6.32 -7.90 -11.03
N ALA A 275 5.53 -7.27 -11.90
CA ALA A 275 5.42 -7.70 -13.30
C ALA A 275 6.68 -7.41 -14.12
N ALA A 276 7.35 -6.28 -13.88
CA ALA A 276 8.60 -5.92 -14.53
C ALA A 276 9.74 -6.88 -14.19
N ASP A 277 9.82 -7.37 -12.94
CA ASP A 277 10.77 -8.40 -12.53
C ASP A 277 10.58 -9.72 -13.31
N GLU A 278 9.40 -9.91 -13.88
CA GLU A 278 8.98 -11.06 -14.68
C GLU A 278 8.93 -10.77 -16.20
N ASP A 279 9.48 -9.63 -16.64
CA ASP A 279 9.51 -9.13 -18.03
C ASP A 279 8.11 -8.94 -18.66
N VAL A 280 7.14 -8.52 -17.85
CA VAL A 280 5.76 -8.22 -18.29
C VAL A 280 5.45 -6.74 -18.12
N ASP A 281 5.08 -6.08 -19.22
CA ASP A 281 4.56 -4.71 -19.19
C ASP A 281 3.11 -4.70 -18.70
N LEU A 282 2.93 -4.35 -17.42
CA LEU A 282 1.63 -4.33 -16.76
C LEU A 282 0.95 -2.97 -16.92
N LYS A 283 -0.12 -2.94 -17.71
CA LYS A 283 -1.07 -1.82 -17.71
C LYS A 283 -1.73 -1.75 -16.33
N ILE A 284 -1.80 -0.55 -15.76
CA ILE A 284 -2.50 -0.30 -14.50
C ILE A 284 -3.60 0.76 -14.68
N THR A 285 -4.73 0.58 -13.99
CA THR A 285 -5.84 1.54 -14.00
C THR A 285 -6.39 1.74 -12.59
N LEU A 286 -6.40 2.99 -12.12
CA LEU A 286 -7.06 3.39 -10.86
C LEU A 286 -8.48 3.87 -11.14
N LEU A 287 -9.45 3.40 -10.37
CA LEU A 287 -10.86 3.77 -10.48
C LEU A 287 -11.36 4.34 -9.15
N ASP A 288 -12.29 5.29 -9.21
CA ASP A 288 -12.97 5.86 -8.05
C ASP A 288 -14.41 5.35 -7.93
N GLY A 289 -14.81 5.04 -6.70
CA GLY A 289 -16.16 4.62 -6.34
C GLY A 289 -16.22 3.28 -5.63
N LYS A 290 -17.41 2.68 -5.57
CA LYS A 290 -17.60 1.42 -4.86
C LYS A 290 -16.96 0.26 -5.60
N ALA A 291 -16.05 -0.45 -4.93
CA ALA A 291 -15.16 -1.45 -5.54
C ALA A 291 -15.87 -2.47 -6.46
N PHE A 292 -16.85 -3.22 -5.96
CA PHE A 292 -17.53 -4.23 -6.78
C PHE A 292 -18.29 -3.64 -7.97
N GLU A 293 -18.85 -2.43 -7.83
CA GLU A 293 -19.62 -1.76 -8.87
C GLU A 293 -18.70 -1.29 -9.99
N LYS A 294 -17.61 -0.61 -9.65
CA LYS A 294 -16.64 -0.10 -10.63
C LYS A 294 -15.90 -1.22 -11.35
N ILE A 295 -15.54 -2.29 -10.65
CA ILE A 295 -14.95 -3.47 -11.29
C ILE A 295 -15.97 -4.12 -12.24
N LEU A 296 -17.24 -4.23 -11.85
CA LEU A 296 -18.29 -4.78 -12.72
C LEU A 296 -18.53 -3.92 -13.98
N GLU A 297 -18.57 -2.60 -13.83
CA GLU A 297 -18.64 -1.65 -14.96
C GLU A 297 -17.45 -1.81 -15.90
N TYR A 298 -16.24 -1.89 -15.33
CA TYR A 298 -15.01 -2.09 -16.08
C TYR A 298 -15.05 -3.40 -16.88
N VAL A 299 -15.39 -4.52 -16.23
CA VAL A 299 -15.47 -5.85 -16.87
C VAL A 299 -16.52 -5.87 -17.98
N ARG A 300 -17.68 -5.23 -17.78
CA ARG A 300 -18.73 -5.16 -18.83
C ARG A 300 -18.28 -4.35 -20.05
N ARG A 301 -17.45 -3.32 -19.84
CA ARG A 301 -16.93 -2.45 -20.89
C ARG A 301 -15.78 -3.10 -21.65
N GLU A 302 -14.76 -3.56 -20.94
CA GLU A 302 -13.51 -4.09 -21.53
C GLU A 302 -13.62 -5.57 -21.92
N ARG A 303 -14.59 -6.31 -21.36
CA ARG A 303 -14.82 -7.74 -21.60
C ARG A 303 -13.54 -8.59 -21.48
N PRO A 304 -12.89 -8.58 -20.30
CA PRO A 304 -11.71 -9.40 -20.06
C PRO A 304 -12.04 -10.89 -20.20
N TRP A 305 -11.06 -11.69 -20.57
CA TRP A 305 -11.20 -13.15 -20.61
C TRP A 305 -11.40 -13.72 -19.21
N MET A 306 -10.69 -13.16 -18.24
CA MET A 306 -10.76 -13.57 -16.84
C MET A 306 -10.56 -12.37 -15.91
N LEU A 307 -11.32 -12.35 -14.81
CA LEU A 307 -11.09 -11.47 -13.67
C LEU A 307 -10.44 -12.26 -12.54
N VAL A 308 -9.27 -11.82 -12.11
CA VAL A 308 -8.54 -12.39 -10.98
C VAL A 308 -8.73 -11.50 -9.76
N MET A 309 -9.04 -12.10 -8.62
CA MET A 309 -9.23 -11.37 -7.36
C MET A 309 -8.78 -12.20 -6.16
N GLY A 310 -8.38 -11.52 -5.08
CA GLY A 310 -8.22 -12.17 -3.80
C GLY A 310 -9.54 -12.75 -3.30
N ARG A 311 -9.49 -13.94 -2.70
CA ARG A 311 -10.65 -14.53 -2.02
C ARG A 311 -11.17 -13.64 -0.90
N ILE A 312 -10.24 -13.06 -0.15
CA ILE A 312 -10.45 -12.03 0.86
C ILE A 312 -9.57 -10.82 0.55
N GLY A 313 -9.94 -9.66 1.08
CA GLY A 313 -9.23 -8.39 0.85
C GLY A 313 -8.53 -7.85 2.11
N VAL A 314 -7.90 -6.68 1.99
CA VAL A 314 -7.00 -6.09 3.01
C VAL A 314 -7.64 -5.86 4.39
N HIS A 315 -8.96 -5.67 4.46
CA HIS A 315 -9.70 -5.47 5.70
C HIS A 315 -10.32 -6.75 6.28
N SER A 316 -9.95 -7.91 5.77
CA SER A 316 -10.57 -9.18 6.15
C SER A 316 -9.82 -9.87 7.28
N ASP A 317 -10.56 -10.61 8.09
CA ASP A 317 -9.98 -11.55 9.05
C ASP A 317 -9.60 -12.87 8.34
N GLU A 318 -8.54 -13.54 8.80
CA GLU A 318 -8.06 -14.80 8.19
C GLU A 318 -9.07 -15.96 8.33
N SER A 319 -10.04 -15.85 9.22
CA SER A 319 -11.13 -16.81 9.39
C SER A 319 -12.30 -16.60 8.42
N MET A 320 -12.36 -15.48 7.70
CA MET A 320 -13.39 -15.26 6.68
C MET A 320 -13.28 -16.30 5.56
N ASP A 321 -14.43 -16.64 4.99
CA ASP A 321 -14.52 -17.52 3.84
C ASP A 321 -14.31 -16.78 2.52
N VAL A 322 -15.10 -15.73 2.26
CA VAL A 322 -15.06 -14.94 1.02
C VAL A 322 -15.39 -13.47 1.34
N GLY A 323 -14.64 -12.55 0.74
CA GLY A 323 -14.89 -11.11 0.83
C GLY A 323 -16.19 -10.67 0.17
N SER A 324 -16.83 -9.61 0.65
CA SER A 324 -18.09 -9.11 0.10
C SER A 324 -17.98 -8.64 -1.37
N ASN A 325 -16.87 -7.99 -1.73
CA ASN A 325 -16.61 -7.61 -3.12
C ASN A 325 -16.42 -8.84 -4.00
N THR A 326 -15.66 -9.83 -3.52
CA THR A 326 -15.42 -11.10 -4.19
C THR A 326 -16.72 -11.86 -4.42
N GLU A 327 -17.60 -11.95 -3.42
CA GLU A 327 -18.89 -12.63 -3.54
C GLU A 327 -19.80 -11.94 -4.57
N ASN A 328 -19.91 -10.60 -4.53
CA ASN A 328 -20.72 -9.86 -5.50
C ASN A 328 -20.19 -10.03 -6.93
N LEU A 329 -18.87 -9.88 -7.12
CA LEU A 329 -18.26 -10.00 -8.44
C LEU A 329 -18.37 -11.44 -8.96
N LEU A 330 -18.13 -12.45 -8.10
CA LEU A 330 -18.29 -13.85 -8.45
C LEU A 330 -19.70 -14.17 -8.96
N ARG A 331 -20.75 -13.48 -8.50
CA ARG A 331 -22.12 -13.63 -9.03
C ARG A 331 -22.34 -12.84 -10.31
N LEU A 332 -21.90 -11.58 -10.35
CA LEU A 332 -22.39 -10.60 -11.34
C LEU A 332 -21.52 -10.46 -12.59
N VAL A 333 -20.22 -10.77 -12.54
CA VAL A 333 -19.35 -10.57 -13.71
C VAL A 333 -19.63 -11.60 -14.81
N PRO A 334 -19.59 -11.22 -16.09
CA PRO A 334 -19.87 -12.15 -17.21
C PRO A 334 -18.67 -13.01 -17.63
N CYS A 335 -17.45 -12.69 -17.20
CA CYS A 335 -16.24 -13.43 -17.57
C CYS A 335 -15.87 -14.53 -16.57
N ASN A 336 -14.90 -15.37 -16.91
CA ASN A 336 -14.33 -16.33 -15.98
C ASN A 336 -13.72 -15.61 -14.76
N VAL A 337 -13.72 -16.26 -13.60
CA VAL A 337 -13.20 -15.67 -12.35
C VAL A 337 -12.16 -16.59 -11.74
N LEU A 338 -10.97 -16.07 -11.44
CA LEU A 338 -9.98 -16.75 -10.61
C LEU A 338 -9.97 -16.14 -9.21
N LEU A 339 -10.26 -16.98 -8.22
CA LEU A 339 -10.16 -16.65 -6.81
C LEU A 339 -8.82 -17.11 -6.27
N SER A 340 -7.95 -16.15 -5.96
CA SER A 340 -6.66 -16.39 -5.34
C SER A 340 -6.83 -16.59 -3.83
N SER A 341 -6.38 -17.75 -3.35
CA SER A 341 -6.35 -18.11 -1.93
C SER A 341 -4.91 -18.22 -1.41
N LYS A 342 -3.94 -18.38 -2.33
CA LYS A 342 -2.52 -18.25 -2.01
C LYS A 342 -2.22 -16.85 -1.46
N ARG A 343 -1.18 -16.76 -0.64
CA ARG A 343 -0.72 -15.50 -0.07
C ARG A 343 0.68 -15.18 -0.54
N PHE A 344 0.87 -13.94 -1.00
CA PHE A 344 2.17 -13.42 -1.36
C PHE A 344 2.28 -11.98 -0.88
N SER A 345 3.33 -11.67 -0.13
CA SER A 345 3.64 -10.30 0.26
C SER A 345 4.91 -9.86 -0.45
N PRO A 346 4.84 -8.79 -1.25
CA PRO A 346 6.03 -8.14 -1.82
C PRO A 346 7.01 -7.73 -0.73
N ASP A 347 8.29 -7.63 -1.10
CA ASP A 347 9.35 -7.23 -0.17
C ASP A 347 9.06 -5.84 0.41
N VAL A 348 9.42 -5.66 1.69
CA VAL A 348 9.08 -4.45 2.47
C VAL A 348 9.62 -3.20 1.80
N ASP A 349 10.81 -3.28 1.22
CA ASP A 349 11.46 -2.16 0.54
C ASP A 349 10.70 -1.77 -0.74
N VAL A 350 10.20 -2.74 -1.51
CA VAL A 350 9.36 -2.46 -2.69
C VAL A 350 8.10 -1.72 -2.28
N LYS A 351 7.42 -2.19 -1.22
CA LYS A 351 6.22 -1.50 -0.71
C LYS A 351 6.56 -0.10 -0.22
N ALA A 352 7.65 0.03 0.53
CA ALA A 352 8.00 1.28 1.16
C ALA A 352 8.52 2.33 0.17
N GLU A 353 9.22 1.94 -0.88
CA GLU A 353 9.63 2.86 -1.95
C GLU A 353 8.43 3.50 -2.64
N GLU A 354 7.34 2.73 -2.83
CA GLU A 354 6.12 3.24 -3.47
C GLU A 354 5.14 3.90 -2.48
N SER A 355 5.25 3.64 -1.18
CA SER A 355 4.24 4.05 -0.18
C SER A 355 4.76 4.95 0.93
N MET A 356 6.07 5.20 0.99
CA MET A 356 6.70 5.99 2.06
C MET A 356 7.51 7.16 1.54
N ILE A 357 7.44 8.26 2.29
CA ILE A 357 8.20 9.48 1.99
C ILE A 357 9.15 9.75 3.15
N TRP A 358 10.43 9.93 2.86
CA TRP A 358 11.41 10.39 3.83
C TRP A 358 11.43 11.90 3.86
N VAL A 359 11.39 12.49 5.06
CA VAL A 359 11.73 13.91 5.20
C VAL A 359 13.23 14.08 5.02
N GLU A 360 13.64 15.23 4.49
CA GLU A 360 15.04 15.49 4.12
C GLU A 360 15.98 15.31 5.33
N GLU A 361 15.54 15.74 6.51
CA GLU A 361 16.30 15.60 7.76
C GLU A 361 16.53 14.13 8.15
N ALA A 362 15.53 13.27 7.98
CA ALA A 362 15.66 11.84 8.26
C ALA A 362 16.55 11.14 7.24
N GLN A 363 16.44 11.52 5.97
CA GLN A 363 17.30 10.99 4.91
C GLN A 363 18.77 11.33 5.16
N ARG A 364 19.08 12.58 5.55
CA ARG A 364 20.45 12.97 5.89
C ARG A 364 21.05 12.17 7.06
N ILE A 365 20.22 11.75 8.03
CA ILE A 365 20.68 10.90 9.14
C ILE A 365 20.98 9.48 8.64
N LEU A 366 20.13 8.93 7.77
CA LEU A 366 20.38 7.63 7.14
C LEU A 366 21.65 7.66 6.27
N ASP A 367 21.90 8.75 5.55
CA ASP A 367 23.06 8.90 4.67
C ASP A 367 24.41 8.90 5.42
N LYS A 368 24.40 9.24 6.72
CA LYS A 368 25.56 9.14 7.61
C LYS A 368 25.86 7.69 8.03
N ALA A 369 24.95 6.74 7.83
CA ALA A 369 25.20 5.35 8.14
C ALA A 369 26.28 4.77 7.21
N PRO A 370 27.02 3.72 7.63
CA PRO A 370 27.98 3.02 6.77
C PRO A 370 27.30 2.37 5.56
N ASP A 371 27.94 2.35 4.39
CA ASP A 371 27.30 1.90 3.14
C ASP A 371 26.77 0.45 3.20
N PHE A 372 27.49 -0.47 3.84
CA PHE A 372 27.03 -1.86 4.02
C PHE A 372 25.80 -1.98 4.94
N ALA A 373 25.55 -0.97 5.80
CA ALA A 373 24.46 -0.94 6.75
C ALA A 373 23.27 -0.09 6.27
N LYS A 374 23.45 0.83 5.30
CA LYS A 374 22.39 1.72 4.80
C LYS A 374 21.15 0.97 4.31
N GLY A 375 21.35 -0.06 3.49
CA GLY A 375 20.25 -0.89 2.98
C GLY A 375 19.48 -1.57 4.11
N ILE A 376 20.19 -2.26 5.00
CA ILE A 376 19.62 -2.96 6.16
C ILE A 376 18.87 -1.98 7.07
N THR A 377 19.45 -0.81 7.33
CA THR A 377 18.88 0.25 8.16
C THR A 377 17.59 0.78 7.55
N ARG A 378 17.58 1.03 6.23
CA ARG A 378 16.39 1.46 5.51
C ARG A 378 15.27 0.42 5.62
N THR A 379 15.55 -0.86 5.38
CA THR A 379 14.56 -1.95 5.51
C THR A 379 13.98 -2.05 6.92
N ILE A 380 14.81 -1.91 7.96
CA ILE A 380 14.39 -1.88 9.36
C ILE A 380 13.42 -0.74 9.61
N VAL A 381 13.78 0.47 9.19
CA VAL A 381 12.98 1.68 9.42
C VAL A 381 11.65 1.56 8.69
N HIS A 382 11.67 1.08 7.45
CA HIS A 382 10.47 0.81 6.66
C HIS A 382 9.54 -0.18 7.35
N ARG A 383 10.05 -1.33 7.80
CA ARG A 383 9.23 -2.28 8.56
C ARG A 383 8.66 -1.65 9.82
N TRP A 384 9.50 -0.99 10.62
CA TRP A 384 9.07 -0.40 11.89
C TRP A 384 7.96 0.63 11.68
N ALA A 385 8.08 1.43 10.62
CA ALA A 385 7.09 2.38 10.17
C ALA A 385 5.80 1.69 9.71
N MET A 386 5.87 0.66 8.86
CA MET A 386 4.70 -0.10 8.39
C MET A 386 3.92 -0.72 9.54
N GLU A 387 4.59 -1.40 10.48
CA GLU A 387 3.97 -2.05 11.64
C GLU A 387 3.19 -1.06 12.53
N ARG A 388 3.54 0.22 12.47
CA ARG A 388 2.94 1.30 13.26
C ARG A 388 2.07 2.26 12.41
N GLY A 389 1.90 1.97 11.12
CA GLY A 389 1.07 2.78 10.21
C GLY A 389 1.68 4.12 9.82
N HIS A 390 3.00 4.28 9.89
CA HIS A 390 3.69 5.49 9.43
C HIS A 390 3.99 5.41 7.93
N SER A 391 3.55 6.42 7.17
CA SER A 391 3.87 6.60 5.75
C SER A 391 4.88 7.71 5.49
N VAL A 392 5.18 8.53 6.51
CA VAL A 392 6.21 9.57 6.44
C VAL A 392 7.29 9.24 7.47
N ILE A 393 8.51 9.01 6.99
CA ILE A 393 9.67 8.76 7.84
C ILE A 393 10.22 10.09 8.30
N THR A 394 9.81 10.50 9.50
CA THR A 394 10.37 11.64 10.22
C THR A 394 11.62 11.22 10.99
N THR A 395 12.37 12.21 11.51
CA THR A 395 13.47 11.95 12.43
C THR A 395 13.02 11.11 13.62
N SER A 396 11.86 11.41 14.22
CA SER A 396 11.33 10.64 15.36
C SER A 396 10.99 9.17 15.03
N VAL A 397 10.47 8.90 13.82
CA VAL A 397 10.20 7.53 13.35
C VAL A 397 11.51 6.77 13.14
N LEU A 398 12.49 7.41 12.50
CA LEU A 398 13.84 6.87 12.31
C LEU A 398 14.49 6.54 13.66
N GLU A 399 14.50 7.48 14.60
CA GLU A 399 15.06 7.31 15.94
C GLU A 399 14.34 6.19 16.72
N GLY A 400 13.01 6.13 16.64
CA GLY A 400 12.21 5.07 17.24
C GLY A 400 12.54 3.68 16.68
N ALA A 401 12.77 3.58 15.37
CA ALA A 401 13.20 2.33 14.74
C ALA A 401 14.62 1.94 15.17
N LEU A 402 15.57 2.87 15.10
CA LEU A 402 16.97 2.61 15.38
C LEU A 402 17.25 2.32 16.86
N SER A 403 16.54 2.98 17.78
CA SER A 403 16.64 2.68 19.22
C SER A 403 16.19 1.27 19.59
N THR A 404 15.45 0.60 18.71
CA THR A 404 15.07 -0.80 18.89
C THR A 404 16.25 -1.75 18.59
N ILE A 405 17.33 -1.30 17.96
CA ILE A 405 18.40 -2.19 17.46
C ILE A 405 19.79 -1.69 17.85
N LEU A 406 20.03 -0.39 17.78
CA LEU A 406 21.32 0.23 18.02
C LEU A 406 21.46 0.70 19.49
N PRO A 407 22.63 0.51 20.11
CA PRO A 407 22.93 1.08 21.42
C PRO A 407 23.04 2.61 21.36
N GLU A 408 22.90 3.27 22.52
CA GLU A 408 22.96 4.74 22.62
C GLU A 408 24.23 5.35 22.03
N SER A 409 25.37 4.65 22.13
CA SER A 409 26.65 5.11 21.60
C SER A 409 26.63 5.22 20.07
N SER A 410 26.10 4.21 19.38
CA SER A 410 25.97 4.19 17.91
C SER A 410 24.95 5.20 17.41
N MET A 411 23.84 5.39 18.15
CA MET A 411 22.87 6.45 17.82
C MET A 411 23.48 7.85 17.95
N LYS A 412 24.22 8.11 19.03
CA LYS A 412 24.94 9.39 19.22
C LYS A 412 25.96 9.65 18.11
N ALA A 413 26.67 8.62 17.64
CA ALA A 413 27.61 8.74 16.53
C ALA A 413 26.94 9.09 15.18
N MET A 414 25.68 8.68 14.98
CA MET A 414 24.88 9.07 13.82
C MET A 414 24.27 10.48 13.94
N GLY A 415 24.49 11.18 15.06
CA GLY A 415 23.93 12.51 15.33
C GLY A 415 22.47 12.49 15.80
N ILE A 416 21.98 11.33 16.26
CA ILE A 416 20.66 11.18 16.86
C ILE A 416 20.73 11.66 18.32
N ILE A 417 20.04 12.76 18.63
CA ILE A 417 19.95 13.31 20.00
C ILE A 417 18.68 12.76 20.62
N ALA A 418 18.79 11.56 21.20
CA ALA A 418 17.68 10.93 21.91
C ALA A 418 17.41 11.62 23.25
N GLU A 419 16.75 12.79 23.25
CA GLU A 419 16.18 13.37 24.48
C GLU A 419 14.86 12.66 24.88
N ASP A 420 14.08 12.17 23.90
CA ASP A 420 12.73 11.62 24.14
C ASP A 420 12.61 10.08 24.18
N VAL A 421 13.70 9.32 23.93
CA VAL A 421 13.66 7.84 23.94
C VAL A 421 13.91 7.25 25.35
N ALA A 422 14.03 8.10 26.37
CA ALA A 422 14.41 7.72 27.73
C ALA A 422 13.30 7.07 28.59
N ILE A 423 12.27 6.45 27.99
CA ILE A 423 11.26 5.69 28.75
C ILE A 423 11.03 4.31 28.13
N LYS A 424 12.05 3.46 28.22
CA LYS A 424 11.94 2.03 28.52
C LYS A 424 13.33 1.49 28.84
N LYS A 425 13.69 1.52 30.13
CA LYS A 425 14.82 0.75 30.65
C LYS A 425 14.56 -0.73 30.36
N ILE A 426 15.26 -1.30 29.38
CA ILE A 426 15.53 -2.73 29.32
C ILE A 426 17.02 -2.85 29.64
N GLY A 427 17.34 -3.68 30.64
CA GLY A 427 18.67 -3.84 31.18
C GLY A 427 19.71 -4.15 30.09
N GLU A 428 20.88 -3.56 30.26
CA GLU A 428 22.11 -3.85 29.53
C GLU A 428 22.52 -5.30 29.78
N GLU A 429 22.09 -6.22 28.92
CA GLU A 429 22.68 -7.55 28.78
C GLU A 429 22.91 -7.84 27.29
N ASP A 430 24.02 -8.50 26.97
CA ASP A 430 24.43 -8.90 25.62
C ASP A 430 23.35 -9.75 24.94
N ARG A 431 22.66 -9.17 23.95
CA ARG A 431 21.67 -9.88 23.14
C ARG A 431 22.14 -9.93 21.69
N SER A 432 22.36 -11.13 21.17
CA SER A 432 22.61 -11.32 19.73
C SER A 432 21.33 -10.97 18.95
N VAL A 433 21.43 -10.00 18.03
CA VAL A 433 20.33 -9.55 17.19
C VAL A 433 20.46 -10.18 15.80
N TYR A 434 19.40 -10.83 15.33
CA TYR A 434 19.33 -11.42 13.99
C TYR A 434 18.36 -10.62 13.14
N VAL A 435 18.77 -10.24 11.93
CA VAL A 435 17.94 -9.49 10.99
C VAL A 435 17.76 -10.29 9.71
N CYS A 436 16.52 -10.55 9.33
CA CYS A 436 16.21 -11.16 8.04
C CYS A 436 16.38 -10.12 6.93
N GLN A 437 17.24 -10.38 5.95
CA GLN A 437 17.52 -9.45 4.85
C GLN A 437 16.33 -9.29 3.89
N LYS A 438 15.47 -10.30 3.79
CA LYS A 438 14.31 -10.27 2.89
C LYS A 438 13.18 -9.38 3.41
N CYS A 439 12.82 -9.55 4.68
CA CYS A 439 11.64 -8.91 5.23
C CYS A 439 11.92 -7.92 6.36
N GLY A 440 13.17 -7.82 6.85
CA GLY A 440 13.56 -6.95 7.98
C GLY A 440 13.18 -7.48 9.37
N TRP A 441 12.80 -8.76 9.51
CA TRP A 441 12.42 -9.31 10.81
C TRP A 441 13.60 -9.33 11.79
N VAL A 442 13.36 -8.91 13.03
CA VAL A 442 14.36 -8.84 14.09
C VAL A 442 14.09 -9.91 15.14
N GLY A 443 15.00 -10.88 15.26
CA GLY A 443 15.05 -11.87 16.31
C GLY A 443 16.02 -11.46 17.42
N ARG A 444 15.66 -11.69 18.68
CA ARG A 444 16.54 -11.47 19.83
C ARG A 444 16.64 -12.76 20.64
N ASP A 445 17.82 -13.01 21.19
CA ASP A 445 18.04 -14.04 22.22
C ASP A 445 17.89 -15.50 21.75
N PHE A 446 17.79 -15.75 20.44
CA PHE A 446 17.83 -17.10 19.84
C PHE A 446 18.31 -17.08 18.39
N VAL A 447 18.87 -18.19 17.92
CA VAL A 447 19.25 -18.40 16.51
C VAL A 447 18.02 -18.89 15.73
N PRO A 448 17.49 -18.13 14.76
CA PRO A 448 16.30 -18.54 14.00
C PRO A 448 16.67 -19.56 12.92
N THR A 449 15.98 -20.70 12.87
CA THR A 449 16.10 -21.70 11.79
C THR A 449 15.37 -21.32 10.51
N LYS A 450 14.40 -20.40 10.59
CA LYS A 450 13.77 -19.72 9.45
C LYS A 450 13.14 -18.42 9.94
N CYS A 451 12.92 -17.48 9.03
CA CYS A 451 12.21 -16.25 9.39
C CYS A 451 10.76 -16.58 9.76
N THR A 452 10.28 -16.12 10.93
CA THR A 452 8.89 -16.36 11.36
C THR A 452 7.86 -15.58 10.55
N VAL A 453 8.29 -14.57 9.77
CA VAL A 453 7.41 -13.69 9.00
C VAL A 453 7.35 -14.10 7.53
N CYS A 454 8.50 -14.28 6.87
CA CYS A 454 8.55 -14.61 5.44
C CYS A 454 9.04 -16.03 5.13
N SER A 455 9.29 -16.85 6.17
CA SER A 455 9.84 -18.21 6.04
C SER A 455 11.20 -18.31 5.32
N ALA A 456 11.92 -17.19 5.16
CA ALA A 456 13.25 -17.18 4.56
C ALA A 456 14.23 -18.12 5.30
N PRO A 457 15.11 -18.82 4.55
CA PRO A 457 16.09 -19.75 5.11
C PRO A 457 17.22 -19.03 5.89
N PRO A 458 18.00 -19.73 6.74
CA PRO A 458 18.99 -19.15 7.66
C PRO A 458 20.07 -18.29 6.99
N ASP A 459 20.45 -18.61 5.76
CA ASP A 459 21.42 -17.86 4.94
C ASP A 459 20.97 -16.43 4.62
N GLN A 460 19.65 -16.18 4.63
CA GLN A 460 19.06 -14.85 4.47
C GLN A 460 18.79 -14.15 5.82
N ILE A 461 19.29 -14.70 6.93
CA ILE A 461 19.18 -14.14 8.27
C ILE A 461 20.57 -13.79 8.76
N GLN A 462 20.89 -12.50 8.71
CA GLN A 462 22.19 -12.00 9.12
C GLN A 462 22.24 -11.77 10.62
N LYS A 463 23.25 -12.33 11.27
CA LYS A 463 23.61 -11.96 12.65
C LYS A 463 24.28 -10.58 12.62
N LEU A 464 23.73 -9.64 13.38
CA LEU A 464 24.39 -8.36 13.63
C LEU A 464 25.32 -8.55 14.83
N ASP A 465 26.60 -8.77 14.57
CA ASP A 465 27.60 -8.90 15.63
C ASP A 465 28.05 -7.51 16.12
N ARG A 466 27.97 -7.34 17.45
CA ARG A 466 28.29 -6.10 18.17
C ARG A 466 29.68 -5.56 17.81
N GLU A 467 30.64 -6.44 17.60
CA GLU A 467 32.00 -6.06 17.21
C GLU A 467 32.09 -5.37 15.85
N ASP A 468 31.22 -5.67 14.88
CA ASP A 468 31.30 -5.07 13.55
C ASP A 468 30.69 -3.65 13.53
N ILE A 469 29.72 -3.38 14.41
CA ILE A 469 29.14 -2.05 14.63
C ILE A 469 30.05 -1.20 15.53
N GLU A 470 30.67 -1.80 16.56
CA GLU A 470 31.63 -1.12 17.43
C GLU A 470 32.97 -0.83 16.72
N LYS A 471 33.39 -1.63 15.73
CA LYS A 471 34.58 -1.36 14.89
C LYS A 471 34.42 -0.20 13.90
N LEU A 472 33.21 0.33 13.73
CA LEU A 472 32.94 1.56 12.97
C LEU A 472 33.04 2.84 13.80
N ALA A 473 33.41 2.72 15.09
CA ALA A 473 33.65 3.85 15.96
C ALA A 473 35.14 4.07 16.26
N PRO A 474 35.93 4.59 15.29
CA PRO A 474 37.08 5.38 15.71
C PRO A 474 37.26 6.65 14.84
N LEU A 475 36.49 7.68 15.12
CA LEU A 475 36.82 9.07 14.78
C LEU A 475 36.24 9.91 15.92
N GLU A 476 36.94 10.13 17.03
CA GLU A 476 37.79 11.33 17.25
C GLU A 476 38.77 11.11 18.43
N GLY A 477 39.87 10.39 18.23
CA GLY A 477 41.05 10.38 19.12
C GLY A 477 40.84 10.12 20.63
N ALA A 478 41.90 10.35 21.41
CA ALA A 478 41.87 10.20 22.88
C ALA A 478 41.17 11.39 23.56
N ILE A 479 40.45 11.13 24.65
CA ILE A 479 39.73 12.18 25.40
C ILE A 479 40.65 12.78 26.46
N HIS A 480 40.79 14.10 26.45
CA HIS A 480 41.59 14.86 27.42
C HIS A 480 40.69 15.71 28.34
N GLU A 481 40.93 15.62 29.66
CA GLU A 481 40.19 16.41 30.66
C GLU A 481 40.96 17.71 30.97
N GLU A 482 40.32 18.86 30.77
CA GLU A 482 40.88 20.16 31.11
C GLU A 482 39.98 20.88 32.13
N LYS A 483 40.60 21.69 33.01
CA LYS A 483 39.85 22.58 33.91
C LYS A 483 39.56 23.89 33.19
N ALA A 484 38.28 24.23 33.09
CA ALA A 484 37.86 25.56 32.64
C ALA A 484 38.25 26.62 33.69
N PHE A 485 38.17 27.90 33.30
CA PHE A 485 38.58 29.06 34.11
C PHE A 485 37.90 29.16 35.49
N ASP A 486 36.78 28.46 35.69
CA ASP A 486 35.96 28.43 36.91
C ASP A 486 36.01 27.08 37.67
N ASN A 487 37.07 26.29 37.48
CA ASN A 487 37.30 24.99 38.14
C ASN A 487 36.33 23.85 37.77
N VAL A 488 35.50 24.00 36.72
CA VAL A 488 34.68 22.90 36.16
C VAL A 488 35.52 22.04 35.22
N ARG A 489 35.44 20.71 35.37
CA ARG A 489 36.15 19.76 34.49
C ARG A 489 35.34 19.54 33.21
N ILE A 490 35.97 19.74 32.06
CA ILE A 490 35.36 19.56 30.74
C ILE A 490 36.27 18.65 29.91
N LYS A 491 35.68 17.67 29.21
CA LYS A 491 36.41 16.73 28.38
C LYS A 491 36.46 17.22 26.93
N TRP A 492 37.60 17.06 26.28
CA TRP A 492 37.84 17.44 24.88
C TRP A 492 38.32 16.24 24.08
N THR A 493 37.87 16.09 22.84
CA THR A 493 38.50 15.16 21.89
C THR A 493 39.83 15.73 21.38
N ASP A 494 40.79 14.87 21.02
CA ASP A 494 42.12 15.31 20.57
C ASP A 494 42.04 16.12 19.25
N ASP A 495 41.09 15.75 18.38
CA ASP A 495 40.81 16.46 17.13
C ASP A 495 40.23 17.87 17.39
N ALA A 496 39.29 18.01 18.34
CA ALA A 496 38.77 19.32 18.77
C ALA A 496 39.89 20.21 19.33
N ARG A 497 40.80 19.62 20.11
CA ARG A 497 41.93 20.31 20.71
C ARG A 497 42.94 20.78 19.66
N THR A 498 43.19 19.95 18.66
CA THR A 498 44.08 20.26 17.54
C THR A 498 43.49 21.37 16.67
N LEU A 499 42.18 21.33 16.39
CA LEU A 499 41.48 22.36 15.62
C LEU A 499 41.47 23.73 16.30
N VAL A 500 41.34 23.80 17.63
CA VAL A 500 41.48 25.10 18.33
C VAL A 500 42.93 25.60 18.26
N LYS A 501 43.93 24.71 18.22
CA LYS A 501 45.36 25.08 18.12
C LYS A 501 45.77 25.57 16.73
N THR A 502 45.04 25.24 15.66
CA THR A 502 45.36 25.70 14.29
C THR A 502 45.01 27.18 14.06
N LEU A 503 44.22 27.81 14.95
CA LEU A 503 43.92 29.25 14.89
C LEU A 503 45.18 30.09 15.14
N SER A 504 45.68 30.80 14.12
CA SER A 504 46.95 31.54 14.14
C SER A 504 47.00 32.74 15.09
N ASP A 505 45.85 33.33 15.44
CA ASP A 505 45.74 34.48 16.32
C ASP A 505 45.40 34.07 17.76
N GLY A 506 46.29 34.43 18.70
CA GLY A 506 46.15 34.11 20.13
C GLY A 506 44.92 34.72 20.80
N TYR A 507 44.38 35.83 20.29
CA TYR A 507 43.13 36.42 20.80
C TYR A 507 41.90 35.65 20.28
N LYS A 508 41.87 35.34 18.98
CA LYS A 508 40.78 34.54 18.36
C LYS A 508 40.68 33.16 18.99
N ARG A 509 41.82 32.52 19.28
CA ARG A 509 41.89 31.22 19.95
C ARG A 509 41.24 31.23 21.33
N ARG A 510 41.54 32.24 22.16
CA ARG A 510 40.94 32.37 23.50
C ARG A 510 39.44 32.65 23.45
N ARG A 511 39.01 33.50 22.50
CA ARG A 511 37.59 33.85 22.31
C ARG A 511 36.76 32.66 21.83
N ALA A 512 37.25 31.90 20.86
CA ALA A 512 36.60 30.68 20.37
C ALA A 512 36.49 29.65 21.51
N LYS A 513 37.60 29.39 22.23
CA LYS A 513 37.61 28.48 23.38
C LYS A 513 36.56 28.87 24.44
N ALA A 514 36.50 30.15 24.81
CA ALA A 514 35.53 30.65 25.79
C ALA A 514 34.06 30.53 25.32
N GLN A 515 33.80 30.74 24.02
CA GLN A 515 32.46 30.57 23.44
C GLN A 515 32.03 29.11 23.41
N ILE A 516 32.95 28.20 23.05
CA ILE A 516 32.72 26.75 23.05
C ILE A 516 32.43 26.26 24.47
N GLU A 517 33.27 26.62 25.45
CA GLU A 517 33.08 26.24 26.86
C GLU A 517 31.79 26.83 27.46
N LYS A 518 31.43 28.07 27.09
CA LYS A 518 30.15 28.68 27.52
C LYS A 518 28.95 27.96 26.91
N ARG A 519 29.00 27.58 25.63
CA ARG A 519 27.94 26.81 24.97
C ARG A 519 27.80 25.42 25.59
N ALA A 520 28.92 24.74 25.80
CA ALA A 520 28.95 23.44 26.48
C ALA A 520 28.29 23.54 27.85
N ARG A 521 28.57 24.60 28.62
CA ARG A 521 27.96 24.82 29.94
C ARG A 521 26.47 25.13 29.91
N VAL A 522 26.04 26.08 29.07
CA VAL A 522 24.62 26.47 28.94
C VAL A 522 23.77 25.28 28.52
N ARG A 523 24.33 24.40 27.68
CA ARG A 523 23.66 23.19 27.18
C ARG A 523 23.97 21.93 27.99
N LYS A 524 24.70 22.03 29.11
CA LYS A 524 25.12 20.91 29.97
C LYS A 524 25.82 19.76 29.22
N ILE A 525 26.64 20.09 28.23
CA ILE A 525 27.43 19.15 27.44
C ILE A 525 28.80 18.95 28.11
N PHE A 526 29.17 17.70 28.38
CA PHE A 526 30.39 17.34 29.13
C PHE A 526 31.59 16.96 28.24
N LEU A 527 31.38 16.74 26.95
CA LEU A 527 32.40 16.40 25.95
C LEU A 527 32.32 17.36 24.76
N ILE A 528 33.43 18.03 24.46
CA ILE A 528 33.57 18.93 23.31
C ILE A 528 34.21 18.16 22.16
N THR A 529 33.47 17.99 21.06
CA THR A 529 33.88 17.29 19.82
C THR A 529 34.38 18.26 18.75
N LYS A 530 35.02 17.75 17.69
CA LYS A 530 35.57 18.56 16.59
C LYS A 530 34.47 19.35 15.87
N GLU A 531 33.34 18.72 15.60
CA GLU A 531 32.16 19.35 14.96
C GLU A 531 31.65 20.56 15.76
N MET A 532 31.67 20.49 17.09
CA MET A 532 31.27 21.62 17.95
C MET A 532 32.24 22.80 17.86
N VAL A 533 33.54 22.51 17.67
CA VAL A 533 34.55 23.54 17.42
C VAL A 533 34.34 24.15 16.03
N GLU A 534 34.06 23.33 15.01
CA GLU A 534 33.79 23.79 13.64
C GLU A 534 32.56 24.72 13.55
N ASP A 535 31.46 24.42 14.25
CA ASP A 535 30.27 25.32 14.26
C ASP A 535 30.56 26.68 14.91
N VAL A 536 31.51 26.76 15.84
CA VAL A 536 31.90 28.05 16.46
C VAL A 536 32.95 28.77 15.62
N VAL A 537 33.94 28.05 15.09
CA VAL A 537 35.03 28.62 14.28
C VAL A 537 34.52 29.05 12.90
N GLY A 538 33.67 28.26 12.24
CA GLY A 538 33.04 28.61 10.96
C GLY A 538 32.09 29.81 11.04
N ARG A 539 31.55 30.12 12.23
CA ARG A 539 30.81 31.37 12.48
C ARG A 539 31.70 32.54 12.90
N ALA A 540 32.91 32.28 13.39
CA ALA A 540 33.85 33.33 13.76
C ALA A 540 34.38 34.08 12.53
N GLU A 541 34.52 33.41 11.38
CA GLU A 541 34.87 34.05 10.11
C GLU A 541 33.71 34.93 9.57
N ALA A 542 32.47 34.43 9.64
CA ALA A 542 31.27 35.20 9.23
C ALA A 542 30.92 36.38 10.15
N ALA A 543 31.36 36.36 11.42
CA ALA A 543 31.08 37.41 12.39
C ALA A 543 32.08 38.58 12.33
N THR A 544 33.21 38.44 11.62
CA THR A 544 34.19 39.54 11.43
C THR A 544 34.04 40.31 10.12
N GLU A 545 33.29 39.82 9.14
CA GLU A 545 32.99 40.58 7.92
C GLU A 545 31.85 41.60 8.09
N ASN A 546 31.01 41.45 9.13
CA ASN A 546 29.85 42.33 9.36
C ASN A 546 30.12 43.58 10.24
N LEU A 547 31.39 43.94 10.47
CA LEU A 547 31.76 45.14 11.23
C LEU A 547 32.52 46.21 10.42
N GLU A 548 32.95 45.92 9.19
CA GLU A 548 33.66 46.90 8.34
C GLU A 548 32.73 47.66 7.36
N ASP A 549 31.52 47.16 7.09
CA ASP A 549 30.56 47.80 6.16
C ASP A 549 29.62 48.86 6.79
N ARG A 550 29.77 49.18 8.08
CA ARG A 550 29.00 50.28 8.74
C ARG A 550 29.74 51.61 8.76
N GLY A 551 30.87 51.71 8.05
CA GLY A 551 31.75 52.87 8.07
C GLY A 551 32.04 53.46 6.70
N LYS A 552 31.02 53.86 5.93
CA LYS A 552 31.08 54.92 4.89
C LYS A 552 29.74 55.06 4.16
N LEU A 553 29.04 56.17 4.39
CA LEU A 553 28.43 57.04 3.36
C LEU A 553 27.44 58.01 4.02
N GLY A 554 27.98 59.15 4.43
CA GLY A 554 27.25 60.39 4.48
C GLY A 554 28.08 61.44 3.78
N GLN A 555 27.76 61.75 2.51
CA GLN A 555 27.62 63.12 2.01
C GLN A 555 27.42 63.19 0.49
N ARG A 556 26.50 64.11 0.15
CA ARG A 556 26.30 64.87 -1.10
C ARG A 556 25.34 64.34 -2.16
N ALA A 557 24.23 65.06 -2.18
CA ALA A 557 23.28 65.21 -3.27
C ALA A 557 23.84 66.04 -4.44
N VAL A 558 23.08 65.96 -5.54
CA VAL A 558 22.95 66.87 -6.69
C VAL A 558 23.89 66.63 -7.89
N GLY A 559 23.26 66.19 -8.99
CA GLY A 559 23.64 66.56 -10.36
C GLY A 559 23.86 65.40 -11.31
N GLY A 560 23.00 65.27 -12.33
CA GLY A 560 23.32 64.49 -13.54
C GLY A 560 22.12 63.76 -14.14
N ALA A 561 21.41 64.44 -15.03
CA ALA A 561 20.42 63.86 -15.93
C ALA A 561 21.07 63.00 -17.05
N GLN A 562 20.19 62.30 -17.77
CA GLN A 562 20.37 61.47 -18.98
C GLN A 562 20.54 59.97 -18.70
N SER A 563 19.97 59.03 -19.44
CA SER A 563 18.87 58.96 -20.43
C SER A 563 18.84 57.49 -20.83
N GLY A 564 17.66 56.88 -20.92
CA GLY A 564 17.53 55.49 -21.38
C GLY A 564 16.08 55.11 -21.57
N GLU A 565 15.50 55.50 -22.69
CA GLU A 565 14.16 55.14 -23.13
C GLU A 565 14.06 53.67 -23.60
N ASN A 566 12.82 53.18 -23.47
CA ASN A 566 12.13 52.13 -24.23
C ASN A 566 12.19 50.66 -23.79
N SER A 567 11.12 50.24 -23.12
CA SER A 567 10.15 49.31 -23.74
C SER A 567 8.79 49.43 -23.04
N GLY A 568 7.73 49.71 -23.80
CA GLY A 568 6.37 49.91 -23.28
C GLY A 568 5.81 48.66 -22.61
N ALA A 569 5.73 48.69 -21.29
CA ALA A 569 5.05 47.65 -20.52
C ALA A 569 3.57 48.03 -20.40
N GLN A 570 2.70 47.28 -21.09
CA GLN A 570 1.26 47.47 -21.02
C GLN A 570 0.74 47.10 -19.62
N ASN A 571 -0.22 47.86 -19.11
CA ASN A 571 -0.88 47.55 -17.84
C ASN A 571 -1.61 46.19 -17.96
N ILE A 572 -1.47 45.35 -16.93
CA ILE A 572 -2.08 44.02 -16.86
C ILE A 572 -3.51 44.18 -16.35
N ARG A 573 -4.50 43.79 -17.16
CA ARG A 573 -5.91 43.89 -16.78
C ARG A 573 -6.35 42.64 -16.01
N ASP A 574 -6.89 42.85 -14.82
CA ASP A 574 -7.34 41.82 -13.90
C ASP A 574 -8.74 42.18 -13.40
N GLY A 575 -9.76 41.62 -14.07
CA GLY A 575 -11.16 41.97 -13.85
C GLY A 575 -11.46 43.45 -14.13
N LYS A 576 -11.98 44.15 -13.12
CA LYS A 576 -12.31 45.59 -13.19
C LYS A 576 -11.07 46.48 -13.16
N TYR A 577 -9.95 46.00 -12.61
CA TYR A 577 -8.78 46.81 -12.33
C TYR A 577 -7.65 46.61 -13.35
N SER A 578 -6.90 47.68 -13.61
CA SER A 578 -5.73 47.71 -14.49
C SER A 578 -4.49 47.90 -13.63
N TRP A 579 -3.54 46.97 -13.68
CA TRP A 579 -2.35 46.97 -12.83
C TRP A 579 -1.14 47.45 -13.60
N THR A 580 -0.40 48.39 -13.01
CA THR A 580 0.93 48.72 -13.52
C THR A 580 1.87 47.50 -13.37
N PRO A 581 2.83 47.29 -14.28
CA PRO A 581 3.80 46.19 -14.20
C PRO A 581 4.53 46.14 -12.85
N GLU A 582 4.85 47.30 -12.29
CA GLU A 582 5.52 47.46 -11.00
C GLU A 582 4.60 47.04 -9.83
N ALA A 583 3.30 47.35 -9.90
CA ALA A 583 2.30 46.94 -8.92
C ALA A 583 2.10 45.42 -8.90
N SER A 584 2.00 44.80 -10.08
CA SER A 584 1.89 43.35 -10.21
C SER A 584 3.15 42.63 -9.68
N ALA A 585 4.33 43.11 -10.06
CA ALA A 585 5.60 42.58 -9.54
C ALA A 585 5.71 42.71 -8.02
N ARG A 586 5.14 43.76 -7.42
CA ARG A 586 5.12 43.95 -5.96
C ARG A 586 4.18 42.97 -5.26
N LEU A 587 3.01 42.69 -5.83
CA LEU A 587 2.06 41.69 -5.30
C LEU A 587 2.65 40.27 -5.38
N ASN A 588 3.35 39.93 -6.46
CA ASN A 588 3.95 38.60 -6.66
C ASN A 588 5.10 38.28 -5.69
N ARG A 589 5.62 39.27 -4.93
CA ARG A 589 6.56 39.01 -3.83
C ARG A 589 5.89 38.37 -2.61
N VAL A 590 4.57 38.44 -2.50
CA VAL A 590 3.82 37.71 -1.47
C VAL A 590 3.69 36.25 -1.93
N PRO A 591 3.99 35.22 -1.10
CA PRO A 591 3.85 33.81 -1.49
C PRO A 591 2.43 33.47 -2.00
N GLU A 592 2.33 32.55 -2.96
CA GLU A 592 1.04 32.08 -3.48
C GLU A 592 0.18 31.42 -2.41
N GLY A 593 -1.15 31.52 -2.58
CA GLY A 593 -2.15 31.02 -1.63
C GLY A 593 -2.90 32.13 -0.89
N PHE A 594 -3.44 31.79 0.28
CA PHE A 594 -4.37 32.64 1.06
C PHE A 594 -3.85 34.06 1.31
N MET A 595 -2.54 34.20 1.54
CA MET A 595 -1.89 35.47 1.85
C MET A 595 -1.90 36.44 0.65
N ARG A 596 -1.55 35.98 -0.55
CA ARG A 596 -1.57 36.81 -1.77
C ARG A 596 -3.01 37.19 -2.15
N THR A 597 -3.96 36.25 -2.05
CA THR A 597 -5.39 36.52 -2.34
C THR A 597 -5.99 37.54 -1.37
N SER A 598 -5.68 37.43 -0.08
CA SER A 598 -6.13 38.38 0.94
C SER A 598 -5.51 39.77 0.77
N THR A 599 -4.23 39.84 0.41
CA THR A 599 -3.55 41.11 0.11
C THR A 599 -4.10 41.75 -1.16
N LYS A 600 -4.35 40.98 -2.22
CA LYS A 600 -4.97 41.46 -3.47
C LYS A 600 -6.33 42.11 -3.22
N LYS A 601 -7.24 41.42 -2.50
CA LYS A 601 -8.56 41.97 -2.14
C LYS A 601 -8.47 43.29 -1.38
N ARG A 602 -7.47 43.47 -0.52
CA ARG A 602 -7.26 44.72 0.22
C ARG A 602 -6.79 45.86 -0.69
N ILE A 603 -5.89 45.57 -1.61
CA ILE A 603 -5.43 46.55 -2.61
C ILE A 603 -6.62 47.00 -3.48
N GLU A 604 -7.50 46.07 -3.88
CA GLU A 604 -8.72 46.39 -4.63
C GLU A 604 -9.70 47.24 -3.80
N MET A 605 -9.84 47.01 -2.49
CA MET A 605 -10.63 47.88 -1.61
C MET A 605 -10.07 49.30 -1.52
N VAL A 606 -8.74 49.47 -1.46
CA VAL A 606 -8.10 50.79 -1.46
C VAL A 606 -8.31 51.49 -2.81
N ALA A 607 -8.23 50.76 -3.92
CA ALA A 607 -8.53 51.29 -5.24
C ALA A 607 -10.01 51.72 -5.37
N ALA A 608 -10.93 50.92 -4.84
CA ALA A 608 -12.36 51.25 -4.78
C ALA A 608 -12.63 52.50 -3.93
N ALA A 609 -11.96 52.64 -2.77
CA ALA A 609 -12.08 53.81 -1.90
C ALA A 609 -11.57 55.10 -2.56
N ARG A 610 -10.54 55.00 -3.41
CA ARG A 610 -10.00 56.11 -4.21
C ARG A 610 -10.75 56.32 -5.53
N GLN A 611 -11.80 55.53 -5.82
CA GLN A 611 -12.57 55.59 -7.07
C GLN A 611 -11.71 55.52 -8.33
N THR A 612 -10.63 54.72 -8.28
CA THR A 612 -9.73 54.51 -9.43
C THR A 612 -9.77 53.05 -9.88
N ASP A 613 -9.76 52.87 -11.19
CA ASP A 613 -9.63 51.55 -11.82
C ASP A 613 -8.17 51.20 -12.14
N LEU A 614 -7.22 52.13 -11.93
CA LEU A 614 -5.77 51.91 -12.10
C LEU A 614 -5.12 51.64 -10.74
N ILE A 615 -4.42 50.51 -10.62
CA ILE A 615 -3.63 50.10 -9.46
C ILE A 615 -2.16 50.35 -9.76
N ASP A 616 -1.63 51.40 -9.13
CA ASP A 616 -0.22 51.78 -9.14
C ASP A 616 0.52 51.25 -7.89
N ILE A 617 1.82 51.53 -7.83
CA ILE A 617 2.67 51.09 -6.72
C ILE A 617 2.25 51.71 -5.38
N GLU A 618 1.63 52.90 -5.38
CA GLU A 618 1.18 53.58 -4.17
C GLU A 618 -0.01 52.87 -3.54
N ILE A 619 -1.01 52.50 -4.35
CA ILE A 619 -2.21 51.76 -3.91
C ILE A 619 -1.82 50.38 -3.36
N VAL A 620 -0.86 49.71 -4.00
CA VAL A 620 -0.31 48.44 -3.50
C VAL A 620 0.38 48.63 -2.14
N GLY A 621 1.21 49.67 -2.01
CA GLY A 621 1.90 49.98 -0.76
C GLY A 621 0.94 50.24 0.40
N GLU A 622 -0.16 50.96 0.14
CA GLU A 622 -1.18 51.24 1.13
C GLU A 622 -1.97 49.98 1.53
N GLY A 623 -2.42 49.17 0.56
CA GLY A 623 -3.14 47.92 0.84
C GLY A 623 -2.31 46.91 1.64
N ILE A 624 -1.00 46.82 1.38
CA ILE A 624 -0.09 45.97 2.16
C ILE A 624 0.07 46.52 3.59
N LYS A 625 0.20 47.84 3.75
CA LYS A 625 0.33 48.49 5.07
C LYS A 625 -0.91 48.31 5.93
N GLU A 626 -2.10 48.35 5.33
CA GLU A 626 -3.34 48.00 6.02
C GLU A 626 -3.42 46.52 6.39
N GLY A 627 -2.97 45.63 5.51
CA GLY A 627 -2.85 44.19 5.80
C GLY A 627 -1.98 43.91 7.02
N LEU A 628 -0.82 44.55 7.11
CA LEU A 628 0.09 44.42 8.26
C LEU A 628 -0.53 44.92 9.57
N LYS A 629 -1.26 46.04 9.55
CA LYS A 629 -1.96 46.54 10.75
C LYS A 629 -3.04 45.58 11.26
N VAL A 630 -3.75 44.90 10.37
CA VAL A 630 -4.77 43.92 10.76
C VAL A 630 -4.13 42.65 11.30
N MET A 631 -3.05 42.19 10.69
CA MET A 631 -2.27 41.05 11.18
C MET A 631 -1.68 41.32 12.57
N GLU A 632 -1.15 42.52 12.80
CA GLU A 632 -0.66 42.96 14.11
C GLU A 632 -1.78 42.97 15.17
N LYS A 633 -3.00 43.41 14.80
CA LYS A 633 -4.17 43.33 15.69
C LYS A 633 -4.60 41.90 16.01
N MET A 634 -4.56 41.00 15.02
CA MET A 634 -4.90 39.58 15.21
C MET A 634 -3.89 38.85 16.10
N ILE A 635 -2.59 39.11 15.91
CA ILE A 635 -1.52 38.56 16.76
C ILE A 635 -1.67 39.07 18.21
N LYS A 636 -1.99 40.36 18.40
CA LYS A 636 -2.27 40.94 19.72
C LYS A 636 -3.50 40.31 20.39
N GLN A 637 -4.55 39.97 19.64
CA GLN A 637 -5.74 39.28 20.18
C GLN A 637 -5.49 37.80 20.53
N GLN A 638 -4.64 37.09 19.77
CA GLN A 638 -4.24 35.72 20.10
C GLN A 638 -3.35 35.69 21.35
N ASN A 639 -2.35 36.58 21.45
CA ASN A 639 -1.46 36.64 22.62
C ASN A 639 -2.16 37.11 23.90
N GLY A 640 -3.27 37.87 23.79
CA GLY A 640 -4.10 38.26 24.93
C GLY A 640 -4.93 37.11 25.53
N LYS A 641 -5.18 36.02 24.77
CA LYS A 641 -5.91 34.84 25.26
C LYS A 641 -5.01 33.80 25.94
N THR A 642 -3.70 33.84 25.71
CA THR A 642 -2.71 32.91 26.30
C THR A 642 -2.16 33.34 27.67
N ASN A 643 -2.31 34.61 28.07
CA ASN A 643 -1.88 35.10 29.39
C ASN A 643 -3.00 35.11 30.46
N GLY A 644 -4.12 34.44 30.18
CA GLY A 644 -5.28 34.33 31.06
C GLY A 644 -5.64 32.88 31.42
N LYS A 645 -4.64 32.01 31.60
CA LYS A 645 -4.76 30.71 32.25
C LYS A 645 -3.55 30.43 33.12
#